data_AF-A0A7X4RVH1-F1
#
_entry.id   AF-A0A7X4RVH1-F1
#
_cell.length_a   1.000
_cell.length_b   1.000
_cell.length_c   1.000
_cell.angle_alpha   90.00
_cell.angle_beta   90.00
_cell.angle_gamma   90.00
#
_symmetry.space_group_name_H-M   'P 1'
#
loop_
_entity.id
_entity.type
_entity.pdbx_description
1 polymer ?
#
loop_
_entity_poly.entity_id
_entity_poly.type
_entity_poly.pdbx_seq_one_letter_code
_entity_poly.pdbx_strand_id
1 'polypeptide(L)'
;MNKMTTIACLVATALMAGCSTTPTEHHQVKSHHGWHSQNLSKYMKMYEKENAKGNDEQALYYLELAAKNNDPMAWDRLGESYIHQRYGLNNIEKGFEYTQKAAMSGQARAMTNLGILYLYGTGVKKDPQSAHQWFIKAAQKGDMKAPRYLGLIYQNGWGTAVDAQKAAQYYQQGATQGDITSQYYLGKLYETGHGVKQDYAKALDWYQKSAKRGDLPCLPAILALGHVYENGLGVEKDTQQALVWYKKAAALGDAGAKEKIAQYQYPKHLEIMNVTALVKVLGDGQKVAGVAIEYTHNVDPASLDLSDFTVPGREVNEIYLSHSAELGKPSATGSFVIVQLKTVIDPDSSKMGGGPKKGQGHHQGKAPVGHGGPQLGERSNKSPIPVTLKASVIQSGEVTLDNGVKTATSQDKLTSNQTLNPDIQGFKQFVFHDEKLNRDLMYNLYIPKNYDPNQSYPLVLFMHDAGAVSNNPIETLTQGSGAVVWASARDQAKHPSFVLAPQYNAVMTGDNSVTTADMDVTVDLVKHLLSEYSIDANRLYNTGQSMGGMASIAMNIKYPDLFAASYLVACQWGPKMVVPMANKPLWIVVSEGDTKAKPGMDAITAELKKHGATVANATWNAQAPTATLDKQAIDMMNKGTSIKYAVFKGGNHRYTWQYAYSIDAIRDWLFTQQK
;
A
#
# COMPACT_ATOMS: atom_id res chain seq x y z
N MET A 1 -38.04 26.08 -9.96
CA MET A 1 -37.01 27.13 -10.19
C MET A 1 -36.18 27.24 -8.90
N ASN A 2 -34.86 27.44 -8.98
CA ASN A 2 -33.87 27.38 -7.87
C ASN A 2 -33.31 26.01 -7.44
N LYS A 3 -32.90 25.16 -8.39
CA LYS A 3 -31.89 24.09 -8.15
C LYS A 3 -30.76 24.01 -9.20
N MET A 4 -30.85 24.75 -10.32
CA MET A 4 -29.80 24.78 -11.36
C MET A 4 -28.62 25.72 -11.06
N THR A 5 -28.77 26.66 -10.13
CA THR A 5 -27.78 27.71 -9.87
C THR A 5 -26.62 27.23 -8.98
N THR A 6 -26.79 26.16 -8.20
CA THR A 6 -25.78 25.69 -7.24
C THR A 6 -24.73 24.75 -7.87
N ILE A 7 -25.08 24.03 -8.94
CA ILE A 7 -24.16 23.11 -9.65
C ILE A 7 -23.15 23.87 -10.52
N ALA A 8 -23.51 25.06 -11.02
CA ALA A 8 -22.62 25.90 -11.82
C ALA A 8 -21.42 26.45 -11.01
N CYS A 9 -21.53 26.53 -9.67
CA CYS A 9 -20.48 27.06 -8.81
C CYS A 9 -19.39 26.00 -8.48
N LEU A 10 -19.76 24.72 -8.34
CA LEU A 10 -18.83 23.62 -8.06
C LEU A 10 -18.02 23.17 -9.29
N VAL A 11 -18.59 23.27 -10.50
CA VAL A 11 -17.90 22.93 -11.75
C VAL A 11 -16.83 23.99 -12.12
N ALA A 12 -17.03 25.25 -11.73
CA ALA A 12 -16.04 26.31 -11.92
C ALA A 12 -14.76 26.07 -11.10
N THR A 13 -14.89 25.51 -9.89
CA THR A 13 -13.75 25.20 -9.01
C THR A 13 -12.97 23.98 -9.50
N ALA A 14 -13.66 22.94 -10.02
CA ALA A 14 -13.01 21.74 -10.56
C ALA A 14 -12.29 21.98 -11.90
N LEU A 15 -12.82 22.86 -12.76
CA LEU A 15 -12.17 23.27 -14.01
C LEU A 15 -10.91 24.13 -13.78
N MET A 16 -10.79 24.78 -12.62
CA MET A 16 -9.60 25.52 -12.19
C MET A 16 -8.59 24.65 -11.41
N ALA A 17 -9.06 23.63 -10.69
CA ALA A 17 -8.22 22.74 -9.87
C ALA A 17 -7.47 21.65 -10.66
N GLY A 18 -7.92 21.30 -11.87
CA GLY A 18 -7.30 20.28 -12.74
C GLY A 18 -5.91 20.60 -13.31
N CYS A 19 -5.24 21.67 -12.85
CA CYS A 19 -3.84 21.99 -13.16
C CYS A 19 -2.91 21.99 -11.92
N SER A 20 -3.42 21.51 -10.78
CA SER A 20 -2.64 21.34 -9.55
C SER A 20 -2.23 19.88 -9.35
N THR A 21 -1.03 19.53 -9.79
CA THR A 21 -0.27 18.40 -9.21
C THR A 21 1.15 18.85 -9.00
N THR A 22 1.59 18.86 -7.74
CA THR A 22 2.99 18.91 -7.32
C THR A 22 3.77 17.72 -7.92
N PRO A 23 5.08 17.87 -8.18
CA PRO A 23 5.86 16.86 -8.88
C PRO A 23 6.41 15.81 -7.91
N THR A 24 5.85 14.61 -7.93
CA THR A 24 6.58 13.38 -7.60
C THR A 24 6.02 12.25 -8.44
N GLU A 25 6.67 11.96 -9.56
CA GLU A 25 7.00 10.60 -10.00
C GLU A 25 7.63 10.66 -11.40
N HIS A 26 8.92 10.30 -11.44
CA HIS A 26 9.59 9.87 -12.66
C HIS A 26 8.87 8.64 -13.19
N HIS A 27 8.10 8.76 -14.27
CA HIS A 27 7.88 7.67 -15.22
C HIS A 27 7.67 8.24 -16.62
N GLN A 28 8.45 7.71 -17.57
CA GLN A 28 8.41 8.09 -18.98
C GLN A 28 7.05 7.74 -19.59
N VAL A 29 6.15 8.71 -19.63
CA VAL A 29 5.03 8.67 -20.58
C VAL A 29 5.50 9.44 -21.81
N LYS A 30 5.79 8.72 -22.90
CA LYS A 30 5.91 9.32 -24.24
C LYS A 30 4.56 9.94 -24.58
N SER A 31 4.35 11.20 -24.21
CA SER A 31 3.24 11.99 -24.69
C SER A 31 3.40 12.13 -26.20
N HIS A 32 2.59 11.38 -26.95
CA HIS A 32 2.30 11.68 -28.34
C HIS A 32 1.65 13.06 -28.39
N HIS A 33 2.46 14.10 -28.53
CA HIS A 33 2.23 15.38 -29.21
C HIS A 33 3.65 15.95 -29.42
N GLY A 34 4.29 15.49 -30.49
CA GLY A 34 5.63 15.94 -30.90
C GLY A 34 5.57 17.37 -31.39
N TRP A 35 5.67 18.34 -30.46
CA TRP A 35 6.00 19.70 -30.82
C TRP A 35 7.46 19.73 -31.23
N HIS A 36 7.69 20.12 -32.48
CA HIS A 36 8.98 20.12 -33.14
C HIS A 36 10.00 20.90 -32.30
N SER A 37 11.03 20.22 -31.79
CA SER A 37 12.16 20.80 -31.03
C SER A 37 13.05 21.74 -31.87
N GLN A 38 12.72 21.95 -33.14
CA GLN A 38 13.59 22.61 -34.11
C GLN A 38 13.58 24.15 -34.03
N ASN A 39 12.59 24.80 -33.40
CA ASN A 39 12.46 26.27 -33.40
C ASN A 39 12.32 26.94 -32.02
N LEU A 40 12.80 26.33 -30.93
CA LEU A 40 12.86 27.01 -29.63
C LEU A 40 13.94 28.09 -29.61
N SER A 41 13.63 29.28 -29.10
CA SER A 41 14.65 30.30 -28.82
C SER A 41 15.69 29.76 -27.84
N LYS A 42 16.91 30.33 -27.86
CA LYS A 42 18.01 29.94 -26.97
C LYS A 42 17.56 29.86 -25.51
N TYR A 43 16.81 30.86 -25.05
CA TYR A 43 16.35 30.95 -23.67
C TYR A 43 15.22 29.95 -23.37
N MET A 44 14.31 29.68 -24.32
CA MET A 44 13.29 28.64 -24.13
C MET A 44 13.89 27.24 -24.00
N LYS A 45 14.98 26.93 -24.71
CA LYS A 45 15.71 25.65 -24.52
C LYS A 45 16.32 25.55 -23.12
N MET A 46 16.84 26.65 -22.59
CA MET A 46 17.40 26.70 -21.23
C MET A 46 16.30 26.57 -20.17
N TYR A 47 15.16 27.24 -20.38
CA TYR A 47 13.97 27.07 -19.55
C TYR A 47 13.53 25.60 -19.46
N GLU A 48 13.34 24.90 -20.58
CA GLU A 48 12.88 23.51 -20.56
C GLU A 48 13.87 22.59 -19.82
N LYS A 49 15.18 22.84 -20.00
CA LYS A 49 16.24 22.07 -19.34
C LYS A 49 16.20 22.25 -17.82
N GLU A 50 16.07 23.49 -17.34
CA GLU A 50 16.07 23.76 -15.90
C GLU A 50 14.72 23.37 -15.25
N ASN A 51 13.60 23.57 -15.96
CA ASN A 51 12.28 23.12 -15.53
C ASN A 51 12.22 21.58 -15.40
N ALA A 52 12.85 20.82 -16.31
CA ALA A 52 12.94 19.36 -16.22
C ALA A 52 13.77 18.86 -15.02
N LYS A 53 14.64 19.71 -14.45
CA LYS A 53 15.41 19.41 -13.24
C LYS A 53 14.72 19.88 -11.95
N GLY A 54 13.59 20.59 -12.04
CA GLY A 54 12.95 21.24 -10.90
C GLY A 54 13.67 22.50 -10.40
N ASN A 55 14.53 23.12 -11.22
CA ASN A 55 15.26 24.33 -10.86
C ASN A 55 14.40 25.58 -11.15
N ASP A 56 13.38 25.79 -10.33
CA ASP A 56 12.32 26.78 -10.52
C ASP A 56 12.83 28.22 -10.69
N GLU A 57 13.82 28.65 -9.91
CA GLU A 57 14.39 30.00 -9.98
C GLU A 57 15.11 30.26 -11.31
N GLN A 58 15.93 29.30 -11.76
CA GLN A 58 16.65 29.41 -13.04
C GLN A 58 15.72 29.23 -14.23
N ALA A 59 14.70 28.36 -14.12
CA ALA A 59 13.67 28.24 -15.13
C ALA A 59 12.94 29.57 -15.32
N LEU A 60 12.49 30.20 -14.22
CA LEU A 60 11.84 31.51 -14.27
C LEU A 60 12.75 32.57 -14.89
N TYR A 61 14.03 32.63 -14.50
CA TYR A 61 14.99 33.58 -15.08
C TYR A 61 15.09 33.47 -16.61
N TYR A 62 15.24 32.25 -17.14
CA TYR A 62 15.31 32.05 -18.59
C TYR A 62 13.98 32.34 -19.28
N LEU A 63 12.86 32.05 -18.61
CA LEU A 63 11.54 32.35 -19.13
C LEU A 63 11.32 33.87 -19.27
N GLU A 64 11.74 34.65 -18.29
CA GLU A 64 11.69 36.12 -18.35
C GLU A 64 12.63 36.69 -19.42
N LEU A 65 13.83 36.13 -19.58
CA LEU A 65 14.74 36.52 -20.65
C LEU A 65 14.15 36.25 -22.03
N ALA A 66 13.53 35.08 -22.23
CA ALA A 66 12.85 34.74 -23.47
C ALA A 66 11.73 35.76 -23.77
N ALA A 67 10.92 36.10 -22.77
CA ALA A 67 9.85 37.08 -22.89
C ALA A 67 10.36 38.50 -23.21
N LYS A 68 11.47 38.93 -22.61
CA LYS A 68 12.14 40.21 -22.93
C LYS A 68 12.68 40.24 -24.36
N ASN A 69 12.96 39.07 -24.94
CA ASN A 69 13.41 38.91 -26.33
C ASN A 69 12.24 38.59 -27.29
N ASN A 70 11.01 38.99 -26.91
CA ASN A 70 9.80 38.89 -27.72
C ASN A 70 9.44 37.46 -28.15
N ASP A 71 9.72 36.45 -27.30
CA ASP A 71 9.31 35.07 -27.57
C ASP A 71 7.81 34.86 -27.21
N PRO A 72 6.94 34.56 -28.19
CA PRO A 72 5.51 34.32 -27.96
C PRO A 72 5.18 33.20 -26.98
N MET A 73 5.99 32.14 -26.97
CA MET A 73 5.77 30.99 -26.10
C MET A 73 6.19 31.30 -24.67
N ALA A 74 7.19 32.16 -24.50
CA ALA A 74 7.56 32.66 -23.18
C ALA A 74 6.46 33.54 -22.58
N TRP A 75 5.84 34.43 -23.37
CA TRP A 75 4.69 35.20 -22.92
C TRP A 75 3.51 34.30 -22.51
N ASP A 76 3.21 33.28 -23.30
CA ASP A 76 2.14 32.34 -22.99
C ASP A 76 2.38 31.60 -21.65
N ARG A 77 3.61 31.08 -21.45
CA ARG A 77 4.02 30.41 -20.21
C ARG A 77 4.09 31.35 -19.00
N LEU A 78 4.54 32.60 -19.16
CA LEU A 78 4.49 33.60 -18.08
C LEU A 78 3.05 33.93 -17.71
N GLY A 79 2.18 34.13 -18.71
CA GLY A 79 0.76 34.34 -18.50
C GLY A 79 0.15 33.25 -17.61
N GLU A 80 0.32 31.99 -18.00
CA GLU A 80 -0.12 30.83 -17.20
C GLU A 80 0.51 30.81 -15.80
N SER A 81 1.80 31.14 -15.68
CA SER A 81 2.50 31.15 -14.38
C SER A 81 1.93 32.20 -13.43
N TYR A 82 1.66 33.42 -13.90
CA TYR A 82 1.03 34.49 -13.13
C TYR A 82 -0.41 34.15 -12.73
N ILE A 83 -1.20 33.54 -13.62
CA ILE A 83 -2.59 33.16 -13.35
C ILE A 83 -2.68 32.05 -12.31
N HIS A 84 -1.78 31.07 -12.38
CA HIS A 84 -1.75 29.90 -11.51
C HIS A 84 -0.79 30.02 -10.33
N GLN A 85 -0.24 31.20 -10.08
CA GLN A 85 0.65 31.48 -8.95
C GLN A 85 1.90 30.59 -8.90
N ARG A 86 2.43 30.19 -10.06
CA ARG A 86 3.67 29.41 -10.17
C ARG A 86 4.88 30.31 -9.96
N TYR A 87 5.96 29.76 -9.43
CA TYR A 87 7.20 30.49 -9.15
C TYR A 87 7.00 31.74 -8.26
N GLY A 88 5.97 31.77 -7.42
CA GLY A 88 5.63 32.94 -6.59
C GLY A 88 5.01 34.13 -7.36
N LEU A 89 4.68 33.96 -8.64
CA LEU A 89 4.11 35.01 -9.49
C LEU A 89 2.60 35.15 -9.27
N ASN A 90 2.15 36.10 -8.45
CA ASN A 90 0.73 36.21 -8.04
C ASN A 90 -0.02 37.44 -8.57
N ASN A 91 0.47 38.05 -9.65
CA ASN A 91 -0.16 39.22 -10.28
C ASN A 91 -1.03 38.81 -11.49
N ILE A 92 -2.33 38.76 -11.28
CA ILE A 92 -3.30 38.31 -12.29
C ILE A 92 -3.38 39.29 -13.48
N GLU A 93 -3.20 40.59 -13.26
CA GLU A 93 -3.20 41.61 -14.33
C GLU A 93 -2.01 41.40 -15.28
N LYS A 94 -0.81 41.17 -14.73
CA LYS A 94 0.36 40.77 -15.53
C LYS A 94 0.14 39.46 -16.27
N GLY A 95 -0.53 38.51 -15.63
CA GLY A 95 -0.94 37.26 -16.27
C GLY A 95 -1.79 37.52 -17.51
N PHE A 96 -2.82 38.35 -17.38
CA PHE A 96 -3.66 38.78 -18.50
C PHE A 96 -2.86 39.49 -19.59
N GLU A 97 -1.99 40.44 -19.24
CA GLU A 97 -1.16 41.16 -20.22
C GLU A 97 -0.27 40.23 -21.04
N TYR A 98 0.42 39.29 -20.39
CA TYR A 98 1.29 38.33 -21.07
C TYR A 98 0.49 37.36 -21.95
N THR A 99 -0.63 36.85 -21.46
CA THR A 99 -1.55 36.03 -22.27
C THR A 99 -2.08 36.81 -23.47
N GLN A 100 -2.42 38.09 -23.29
CA GLN A 100 -2.87 38.95 -24.38
C GLN A 100 -1.78 39.15 -25.43
N LYS A 101 -0.54 39.47 -25.02
CA LYS A 101 0.61 39.59 -25.93
C LYS A 101 0.84 38.30 -26.72
N ALA A 102 0.83 37.15 -26.04
CA ALA A 102 0.96 35.85 -26.68
C ALA A 102 -0.17 35.58 -27.70
N ALA A 103 -1.42 35.86 -27.35
CA ALA A 103 -2.56 35.69 -28.25
C ALA A 103 -2.46 36.59 -29.48
N MET A 104 -2.07 37.85 -29.30
CA MET A 104 -1.88 38.81 -30.39
C MET A 104 -0.74 38.42 -31.34
N SER A 105 0.29 37.71 -30.83
CA SER A 105 1.38 37.16 -31.64
C SER A 105 1.03 35.90 -32.43
N GLY A 106 -0.22 35.42 -32.34
CA GLY A 106 -0.72 34.32 -33.16
C GLY A 106 -0.75 32.95 -32.47
N GLN A 107 -0.40 32.86 -31.18
CA GLN A 107 -0.39 31.59 -30.45
C GLN A 107 -1.82 31.09 -30.17
N ALA A 108 -2.19 29.97 -30.80
CA ALA A 108 -3.55 29.42 -30.72
C ALA A 108 -3.98 29.09 -29.27
N ARG A 109 -3.08 28.48 -28.49
CA ARG A 109 -3.31 28.18 -27.06
C ARG A 109 -3.56 29.45 -26.25
N ALA A 110 -2.73 30.48 -26.47
CA ALA A 110 -2.88 31.76 -25.79
C ALA A 110 -4.20 32.45 -26.15
N MET A 111 -4.69 32.30 -27.39
CA MET A 111 -6.02 32.79 -27.78
C MET A 111 -7.13 32.09 -26.98
N THR A 112 -7.06 30.77 -26.80
CA THR A 112 -7.98 30.04 -25.93
C THR A 112 -7.89 30.54 -24.49
N ASN A 113 -6.68 30.67 -23.95
CA ASN A 113 -6.46 31.17 -22.59
C ASN A 113 -7.03 32.59 -22.42
N LEU A 114 -6.78 33.49 -23.36
CA LEU A 114 -7.34 34.84 -23.35
C LEU A 114 -8.87 34.83 -23.37
N GLY A 115 -9.47 33.93 -24.18
CA GLY A 115 -10.91 33.71 -24.18
C GLY A 115 -11.43 33.29 -22.80
N ILE A 116 -10.75 32.38 -22.11
CA ILE A 116 -11.10 31.95 -20.74
C ILE A 116 -11.04 33.13 -19.76
N LEU A 117 -10.01 33.97 -19.84
CA LEU A 117 -9.86 35.15 -18.98
C LEU A 117 -11.02 36.11 -19.16
N TYR A 118 -11.42 36.40 -20.40
CA TYR A 118 -12.62 37.21 -20.68
C TYR A 118 -13.91 36.52 -20.22
N LEU A 119 -14.03 35.19 -20.37
CA LEU A 119 -15.24 34.46 -20.02
C LEU A 119 -15.53 34.49 -18.52
N TYR A 120 -14.48 34.39 -17.70
CA TYR A 120 -14.59 34.38 -16.23
C TYR A 120 -14.28 35.72 -15.56
N GLY A 121 -13.72 36.68 -16.30
CA GLY A 121 -13.32 37.99 -15.75
C GLY A 121 -12.04 37.94 -14.90
N THR A 122 -11.09 37.08 -15.28
CA THR A 122 -9.82 36.91 -14.55
C THR A 122 -8.79 37.90 -15.07
N GLY A 123 -8.44 38.91 -14.27
CA GLY A 123 -7.49 39.98 -14.67
C GLY A 123 -8.05 40.98 -15.68
N VAL A 124 -9.32 40.84 -16.06
CA VAL A 124 -10.04 41.72 -16.99
C VAL A 124 -11.52 41.71 -16.65
N LYS A 125 -12.27 42.75 -17.06
CA LYS A 125 -13.73 42.72 -16.93
C LYS A 125 -14.31 41.55 -17.73
N LYS A 126 -15.21 40.78 -17.10
CA LYS A 126 -15.92 39.68 -17.74
C LYS A 126 -16.64 40.17 -19.00
N ASP A 127 -16.32 39.53 -20.12
CA ASP A 127 -16.89 39.83 -21.43
C ASP A 127 -16.99 38.54 -22.27
N PRO A 128 -18.13 37.83 -22.19
CA PRO A 128 -18.35 36.62 -22.96
C PRO A 128 -18.37 36.83 -24.48
N GLN A 129 -18.65 38.06 -24.96
CA GLN A 129 -18.62 38.38 -26.39
C GLN A 129 -17.17 38.36 -26.89
N SER A 130 -16.26 39.01 -26.15
CA SER A 130 -14.83 38.95 -26.43
C SER A 130 -14.30 37.52 -26.31
N ALA A 131 -14.73 36.77 -25.29
CA ALA A 131 -14.36 35.37 -25.14
C ALA A 131 -14.75 34.54 -26.37
N HIS A 132 -15.99 34.65 -26.83
CA HIS A 132 -16.49 33.99 -28.04
C HIS A 132 -15.60 34.28 -29.25
N GLN A 133 -15.27 35.55 -29.51
CA GLN A 133 -14.42 35.93 -30.62
C GLN A 133 -13.02 35.31 -30.53
N TRP A 134 -12.43 35.28 -29.35
CA TRP A 134 -11.12 34.67 -29.13
C TRP A 134 -11.13 33.15 -29.30
N PHE A 135 -12.17 32.47 -28.82
CA PHE A 135 -12.32 31.03 -29.05
C PHE A 135 -12.52 30.69 -30.53
N ILE A 136 -13.26 31.50 -31.30
CA ILE A 136 -13.38 31.31 -32.75
C ILE A 136 -11.99 31.42 -33.41
N LYS A 137 -11.22 32.45 -33.08
CA LYS A 137 -9.86 32.63 -33.62
C LYS A 137 -8.95 31.45 -33.25
N ALA A 138 -9.00 30.99 -32.00
CA ALA A 138 -8.22 29.87 -31.53
C ALA A 138 -8.59 28.55 -32.25
N ALA A 139 -9.88 28.28 -32.41
CA ALA A 139 -10.37 27.11 -33.13
C ALA A 139 -9.97 27.13 -34.61
N GLN A 140 -10.02 28.30 -35.27
CA GLN A 140 -9.54 28.47 -36.65
C GLN A 140 -8.03 28.26 -36.77
N LYS A 141 -7.27 28.53 -35.71
CA LYS A 141 -5.83 28.26 -35.62
C LYS A 141 -5.49 26.84 -35.14
N GLY A 142 -6.50 25.99 -34.96
CA GLY A 142 -6.34 24.57 -34.66
C GLY A 142 -6.16 24.23 -33.18
N ASP A 143 -6.47 25.14 -32.25
CA ASP A 143 -6.47 24.80 -30.82
C ASP A 143 -7.65 23.88 -30.49
N MET A 144 -7.35 22.65 -30.05
CA MET A 144 -8.34 21.60 -29.81
C MET A 144 -9.27 21.85 -28.61
N LYS A 145 -8.88 22.75 -27.69
CA LYS A 145 -9.70 23.09 -26.52
C LYS A 145 -10.70 24.19 -26.83
N ALA A 146 -10.43 25.06 -27.79
CA ALA A 146 -11.31 26.18 -28.13
C ALA A 146 -12.76 25.76 -28.48
N PRO A 147 -13.02 24.71 -29.29
CA PRO A 147 -14.37 24.26 -29.60
C PRO A 147 -15.20 23.92 -28.35
N ARG A 148 -14.58 23.35 -27.30
CA ARG A 148 -15.29 23.00 -26.06
C ARG A 148 -15.91 24.22 -25.38
N TYR A 149 -15.22 25.37 -25.43
CA TYR A 149 -15.70 26.61 -24.82
C TYR A 149 -16.75 27.31 -25.68
N LEU A 150 -16.65 27.19 -27.01
CA LEU A 150 -17.71 27.62 -27.91
C LEU A 150 -18.99 26.80 -27.68
N GLY A 151 -18.86 25.49 -27.50
CA GLY A 151 -19.95 24.61 -27.09
C GLY A 151 -20.63 25.10 -25.82
N LEU A 152 -19.84 25.41 -24.80
CA LEU A 152 -20.33 25.92 -23.51
C LEU A 152 -21.03 27.27 -23.63
N ILE A 153 -20.50 28.18 -24.45
CA ILE A 153 -21.11 29.50 -24.70
C ILE A 153 -22.49 29.35 -25.33
N TYR A 154 -22.62 28.55 -26.39
CA TYR A 154 -23.91 28.34 -27.06
C TYR A 154 -24.90 27.54 -26.21
N GLN A 155 -24.42 26.59 -25.41
CA GLN A 155 -25.26 25.83 -24.50
C GLN A 155 -25.89 26.72 -23.42
N ASN A 156 -25.15 27.71 -22.90
CA ASN A 156 -25.62 28.56 -21.80
C ASN A 156 -26.07 29.97 -22.24
N GLY A 157 -25.93 30.33 -23.51
CA GLY A 157 -26.26 31.67 -24.01
C GLY A 157 -25.36 32.78 -23.46
N TRP A 158 -24.06 32.50 -23.29
CA TRP A 158 -23.13 33.48 -22.71
C TRP A 158 -22.61 34.45 -23.77
N GLY A 159 -23.15 35.68 -23.78
CA GLY A 159 -22.85 36.67 -24.83
C GLY A 159 -23.47 36.31 -26.18
N THR A 160 -24.38 35.35 -26.22
CA THR A 160 -25.10 34.95 -27.44
C THR A 160 -26.43 34.32 -27.06
N ALA A 161 -27.29 34.02 -28.03
CA ALA A 161 -28.51 33.25 -27.76
C ALA A 161 -28.17 31.79 -27.47
N VAL A 162 -28.96 31.13 -26.60
CA VAL A 162 -28.86 29.68 -26.40
C VAL A 162 -29.13 28.98 -27.73
N ASP A 163 -28.22 28.10 -28.15
CA ASP A 163 -28.33 27.32 -29.38
C ASP A 163 -27.74 25.92 -29.15
N ALA A 164 -28.61 24.97 -28.84
CA ALA A 164 -28.22 23.60 -28.53
C ALA A 164 -27.60 22.88 -29.75
N GLN A 165 -28.06 23.16 -30.97
CA GLN A 165 -27.54 22.55 -32.19
C GLN A 165 -26.11 23.04 -32.46
N LYS A 166 -25.88 24.33 -32.30
CA LYS A 166 -24.56 24.93 -32.46
C LYS A 166 -23.60 24.50 -31.35
N ALA A 167 -24.08 24.36 -30.12
CA ALA A 167 -23.31 23.77 -29.04
C ALA A 167 -22.86 22.34 -29.39
N ALA A 168 -23.77 21.51 -29.90
CA ALA A 168 -23.47 20.16 -30.33
C ALA A 168 -22.44 20.11 -31.46
N GLN A 169 -22.52 21.01 -32.45
CA GLN A 169 -21.55 21.12 -33.53
C GLN A 169 -20.14 21.41 -33.01
N TYR A 170 -19.99 22.34 -32.06
CA TYR A 170 -18.70 22.67 -31.48
C TYR A 170 -18.14 21.57 -30.57
N TYR A 171 -18.96 20.91 -29.75
CA TYR A 171 -18.50 19.74 -29.01
C TYR A 171 -18.12 18.60 -29.95
N GLN A 172 -18.86 18.39 -31.04
CA GLN A 172 -18.50 17.41 -32.07
C GLN A 172 -17.15 17.72 -32.71
N GLN A 173 -16.86 18.99 -33.00
CA GLN A 173 -15.57 19.46 -33.51
C GLN A 173 -14.43 19.22 -32.51
N GLY A 174 -14.60 19.56 -31.23
CA GLY A 174 -13.58 19.31 -30.21
C GLY A 174 -13.35 17.81 -29.99
N ALA A 175 -14.43 17.02 -29.98
CA ALA A 175 -14.38 15.58 -29.76
C ALA A 175 -13.64 14.83 -30.88
N THR A 176 -13.83 15.23 -32.15
CA THR A 176 -13.09 14.67 -33.30
C THR A 176 -11.62 15.06 -33.28
N GLN A 177 -11.27 16.21 -32.70
CA GLN A 177 -9.89 16.64 -32.48
C GLN A 177 -9.23 15.97 -31.26
N GLY A 178 -9.97 15.14 -30.51
CA GLY A 178 -9.43 14.38 -29.39
C GLY A 178 -9.54 15.07 -28.02
N ASP A 179 -10.26 16.20 -27.91
CA ASP A 179 -10.47 16.83 -26.60
C ASP A 179 -11.40 15.97 -25.73
N ILE A 180 -10.84 15.40 -24.67
CA ILE A 180 -11.50 14.45 -23.74
C ILE A 180 -12.77 15.07 -23.12
N THR A 181 -12.74 16.37 -22.81
CA THR A 181 -13.88 17.10 -22.25
C THR A 181 -15.00 17.24 -23.27
N SER A 182 -14.68 17.59 -24.52
CA SER A 182 -15.65 17.65 -25.61
C SER A 182 -16.23 16.27 -25.93
N GLN A 183 -15.43 15.20 -25.87
CA GLN A 183 -15.92 13.82 -26.00
C GLN A 183 -16.94 13.48 -24.91
N TYR A 184 -16.67 13.83 -23.65
CA TYR A 184 -17.63 13.66 -22.55
C TYR A 184 -18.92 14.45 -22.79
N TYR A 185 -18.82 15.75 -23.09
CA TYR A 185 -20.02 16.58 -23.30
C TYR A 185 -20.84 16.14 -24.51
N LEU A 186 -20.18 15.73 -25.58
CA LEU A 186 -20.87 15.18 -26.74
C LEU A 186 -21.60 13.87 -26.39
N GLY A 187 -20.96 12.99 -25.62
CA GLY A 187 -21.60 11.80 -25.07
C GLY A 187 -22.86 12.17 -24.28
N LYS A 188 -22.77 13.18 -23.42
CA LYS A 188 -23.90 13.70 -22.65
C LYS A 188 -25.01 14.27 -23.51
N LEU A 189 -24.70 14.99 -24.59
CA LEU A 189 -25.72 15.50 -25.51
C LEU A 189 -26.47 14.37 -26.22
N TYR A 190 -25.77 13.31 -26.63
CA TYR A 190 -26.40 12.12 -27.18
C TYR A 190 -27.21 11.34 -26.13
N GLU A 191 -26.76 11.30 -24.87
CA GLU A 191 -27.51 10.69 -23.77
C GLU A 191 -28.82 11.45 -23.48
N THR A 192 -28.80 12.79 -23.46
CA THR A 192 -29.97 13.60 -23.10
C THR A 192 -30.82 14.04 -24.29
N GLY A 193 -30.33 13.91 -25.54
CA GLY A 193 -31.00 14.41 -26.74
C GLY A 193 -31.03 15.93 -26.86
N HIS A 194 -30.07 16.64 -26.26
CA HIS A 194 -30.06 18.10 -26.27
C HIS A 194 -29.27 18.63 -27.47
N GLY A 195 -29.94 19.24 -28.44
CA GLY A 195 -29.31 19.75 -29.67
C GLY A 195 -28.94 18.67 -30.70
N VAL A 196 -29.09 17.39 -30.36
CA VAL A 196 -28.94 16.22 -31.22
C VAL A 196 -30.07 15.23 -30.96
N LYS A 197 -30.33 14.31 -31.90
CA LYS A 197 -31.22 13.18 -31.63
C LYS A 197 -30.59 12.30 -30.55
N GLN A 198 -31.37 11.96 -29.52
CA GLN A 198 -30.94 11.07 -28.44
C GLN A 198 -30.47 9.71 -29.02
N ASP A 199 -29.31 9.25 -28.56
CA ASP A 199 -28.66 8.04 -29.04
C ASP A 199 -27.67 7.51 -27.98
N TYR A 200 -28.14 6.59 -27.13
CA TYR A 200 -27.32 6.04 -26.05
C TYR A 200 -26.10 5.25 -26.56
N ALA A 201 -26.17 4.63 -27.74
CA ALA A 201 -25.03 3.90 -28.30
C ALA A 201 -23.90 4.86 -28.69
N LYS A 202 -24.23 6.01 -29.29
CA LYS A 202 -23.25 7.08 -29.52
C LYS A 202 -22.75 7.69 -28.22
N ALA A 203 -23.61 7.87 -27.23
CA ALA A 203 -23.19 8.36 -25.92
C ALA A 203 -22.11 7.45 -25.31
N LEU A 204 -22.35 6.13 -25.32
CA LEU A 204 -21.40 5.12 -24.86
C LEU A 204 -20.05 5.20 -25.60
N ASP A 205 -20.06 5.23 -26.93
CA ASP A 205 -18.83 5.32 -27.74
C ASP A 205 -18.00 6.57 -27.39
N TRP A 206 -18.65 7.73 -27.22
CA TRP A 206 -17.96 8.96 -26.83
C TRP A 206 -17.47 8.94 -25.38
N TYR A 207 -18.22 8.35 -24.45
CA TYR A 207 -17.76 8.14 -23.08
C TYR A 207 -16.56 7.20 -23.02
N GLN A 208 -16.55 6.11 -23.79
CA GLN A 208 -15.41 5.19 -23.88
C GLN A 208 -14.15 5.88 -24.43
N LYS A 209 -14.31 6.71 -25.47
CA LYS A 209 -13.21 7.52 -26.03
C LYS A 209 -12.65 8.49 -24.99
N SER A 210 -13.53 9.19 -24.27
CA SER A 210 -13.16 10.12 -23.20
C SER A 210 -12.46 9.40 -22.04
N ALA A 211 -12.95 8.22 -21.65
CA ALA A 211 -12.42 7.44 -20.53
C ALA A 211 -11.11 6.68 -20.85
N LYS A 212 -10.65 6.66 -22.10
CA LYS A 212 -9.54 5.82 -22.58
C LYS A 212 -8.23 6.00 -21.78
N ARG A 213 -7.94 7.22 -21.32
CA ARG A 213 -6.70 7.52 -20.56
C ARG A 213 -6.76 7.02 -19.11
N GLY A 214 -7.96 6.90 -18.54
CA GLY A 214 -8.18 6.29 -17.24
C GLY A 214 -7.66 7.09 -16.03
N ASP A 215 -7.46 8.40 -16.16
CA ASP A 215 -6.96 9.27 -15.09
C ASP A 215 -7.96 10.37 -14.69
N LEU A 216 -7.57 11.24 -13.74
CA LEU A 216 -8.46 12.25 -13.13
C LEU A 216 -9.25 13.12 -14.13
N PRO A 217 -8.65 13.64 -15.23
CA PRO A 217 -9.40 14.40 -16.25
C PRO A 217 -10.54 13.62 -16.92
N CYS A 218 -10.48 12.28 -16.92
CA CYS A 218 -11.48 11.39 -17.50
C CYS A 218 -12.58 10.98 -16.51
N LEU A 219 -12.48 11.36 -15.23
CA LEU A 219 -13.37 10.92 -14.17
C LEU A 219 -14.87 11.09 -14.50
N PRO A 220 -15.34 12.22 -15.09
CA PRO A 220 -16.74 12.35 -15.46
C PRO A 220 -17.22 11.28 -16.46
N ALA A 221 -16.38 10.88 -17.41
CA ALA A 221 -16.71 9.83 -18.38
C ALA A 221 -16.64 8.44 -17.75
N ILE A 222 -15.68 8.18 -16.84
CA ILE A 222 -15.61 6.92 -16.08
C ILE A 222 -16.88 6.73 -15.24
N LEU A 223 -17.36 7.77 -14.57
CA LEU A 223 -18.62 7.75 -13.82
C LEU A 223 -19.82 7.54 -14.73
N ALA A 224 -19.87 8.23 -15.88
CA ALA A 224 -20.94 8.04 -16.86
C ALA A 224 -20.99 6.60 -17.40
N LEU A 225 -19.85 5.95 -17.60
CA LEU A 225 -19.80 4.53 -17.99
C LEU A 225 -20.37 3.62 -16.90
N GLY A 226 -20.02 3.86 -15.63
CA GLY A 226 -20.63 3.15 -14.50
C GLY A 226 -22.15 3.27 -14.52
N HIS A 227 -22.66 4.49 -14.72
CA HIS A 227 -24.09 4.77 -14.82
C HIS A 227 -24.76 4.11 -16.04
N VAL A 228 -24.11 4.12 -17.20
CA VAL A 228 -24.61 3.50 -18.44
C VAL A 228 -24.81 2.00 -18.26
N TYR A 229 -23.81 1.29 -17.72
CA TYR A 229 -23.92 -0.15 -17.47
C TYR A 229 -24.88 -0.48 -16.32
N GLU A 230 -24.93 0.35 -15.27
CA GLU A 230 -25.86 0.19 -14.15
C GLU A 230 -27.33 0.24 -14.60
N ASN A 231 -27.64 1.10 -15.58
CA ASN A 231 -29.01 1.36 -16.03
C ASN A 231 -29.34 0.75 -17.41
N GLY A 232 -28.39 0.15 -18.10
CA GLY A 232 -28.59 -0.42 -19.44
C GLY A 232 -28.88 0.64 -20.51
N LEU A 233 -28.16 1.77 -20.49
CA LEU A 233 -28.38 2.88 -21.42
C LEU A 233 -27.62 2.63 -22.74
N GLY A 234 -28.30 2.08 -23.74
CA GLY A 234 -27.69 1.76 -25.05
C GLY A 234 -26.83 0.49 -25.06
N VAL A 235 -26.83 -0.24 -23.94
CA VAL A 235 -26.26 -1.57 -23.73
C VAL A 235 -27.18 -2.38 -22.83
N GLU A 236 -27.00 -3.69 -22.79
CA GLU A 236 -27.65 -4.50 -21.76
C GLU A 236 -27.19 -4.05 -20.37
N LYS A 237 -28.11 -4.02 -19.41
CA LYS A 237 -27.81 -3.72 -18.02
C LYS A 237 -26.82 -4.76 -17.48
N ASP A 238 -25.66 -4.30 -17.04
CA ASP A 238 -24.57 -5.16 -16.55
C ASP A 238 -23.97 -4.56 -15.27
N THR A 239 -24.37 -5.14 -14.13
CA THR A 239 -23.91 -4.71 -12.81
C THR A 239 -22.43 -5.00 -12.58
N GLN A 240 -21.87 -6.03 -13.24
CA GLN A 240 -20.44 -6.34 -13.11
C GLN A 240 -19.61 -5.31 -13.87
N GLN A 241 -20.04 -4.91 -15.07
CA GLN A 241 -19.37 -3.83 -15.77
C GLN A 241 -19.54 -2.49 -15.07
N ALA A 242 -20.72 -2.19 -14.53
CA ALA A 242 -20.91 -0.99 -13.70
C ALA A 242 -19.90 -0.95 -12.53
N LEU A 243 -19.73 -2.08 -11.84
CA LEU A 243 -18.78 -2.21 -10.74
C LEU A 243 -17.32 -2.02 -11.19
N VAL A 244 -16.94 -2.49 -12.38
CA VAL A 244 -15.60 -2.24 -12.95
C VAL A 244 -15.34 -0.75 -13.13
N TRP A 245 -16.31 -0.01 -13.66
CA TRP A 245 -16.17 1.44 -13.86
C TRP A 245 -16.20 2.22 -12.55
N TYR A 246 -17.09 1.87 -11.62
CA TYR A 246 -17.12 2.49 -10.29
C TYR A 246 -15.83 2.23 -9.50
N LYS A 247 -15.24 1.03 -9.57
CA LYS A 247 -13.93 0.74 -8.96
C LYS A 247 -12.82 1.63 -9.53
N LYS A 248 -12.82 1.91 -10.83
CA LYS A 248 -11.87 2.86 -11.45
C LYS A 248 -12.07 4.28 -10.92
N ALA A 249 -13.31 4.75 -10.82
CA ALA A 249 -13.61 6.07 -10.26
C ALA A 249 -13.21 6.18 -8.77
N ALA A 250 -13.47 5.15 -7.97
CA ALA A 250 -13.08 5.10 -6.56
C ALA A 250 -11.55 5.13 -6.36
N ALA A 251 -10.79 4.48 -7.24
CA ALA A 251 -9.33 4.53 -7.23
C ALA A 251 -8.77 5.93 -7.56
N LEU A 252 -9.56 6.76 -8.27
CA LEU A 252 -9.26 8.17 -8.55
C LEU A 252 -9.79 9.12 -7.45
N GLY A 253 -10.32 8.58 -6.34
CA GLY A 253 -10.75 9.35 -5.18
C GLY A 253 -12.23 9.74 -5.15
N ASP A 254 -13.07 9.27 -6.09
CA ASP A 254 -14.49 9.60 -6.10
C ASP A 254 -15.26 8.88 -4.97
N ALA A 255 -15.90 9.65 -4.09
CA ALA A 255 -16.63 9.12 -2.95
C ALA A 255 -17.97 8.46 -3.36
N GLY A 256 -18.70 9.04 -4.31
CA GLY A 256 -19.97 8.48 -4.79
C GLY A 256 -19.79 7.11 -5.46
N ALA A 257 -18.67 6.88 -6.13
CA ALA A 257 -18.31 5.59 -6.69
C ALA A 257 -18.02 4.54 -5.59
N LYS A 258 -17.41 4.93 -4.46
CA LYS A 258 -17.23 4.04 -3.31
C LYS A 258 -18.57 3.62 -2.72
N GLU A 259 -19.50 4.56 -2.56
CA GLU A 259 -20.87 4.28 -2.13
C GLU A 259 -21.58 3.33 -3.10
N LYS A 260 -21.46 3.55 -4.41
CA LYS A 260 -22.04 2.66 -5.43
C LYS A 260 -21.48 1.24 -5.36
N ILE A 261 -20.16 1.08 -5.20
CA ILE A 261 -19.50 -0.23 -5.05
C ILE A 261 -20.07 -0.99 -3.84
N ALA A 262 -20.29 -0.29 -2.74
CA ALA A 262 -20.79 -0.85 -1.51
C ALA A 262 -22.22 -1.41 -1.66
N GLN A 263 -23.10 -0.65 -2.32
CA GLN A 263 -24.47 -1.08 -2.62
C GLN A 263 -24.51 -2.40 -3.40
N TYR A 264 -23.52 -2.67 -4.25
CA TYR A 264 -23.43 -3.96 -4.95
C TYR A 264 -22.97 -5.12 -4.06
N GLN A 265 -22.20 -4.86 -3.00
CA GLN A 265 -21.62 -5.90 -2.16
C GLN A 265 -22.51 -6.26 -0.98
N TYR A 266 -23.21 -5.27 -0.41
CA TYR A 266 -24.20 -5.46 0.64
C TYR A 266 -25.52 -4.80 0.24
N PRO A 267 -26.24 -5.31 -0.77
CA PRO A 267 -27.45 -4.67 -1.31
C PRO A 267 -28.61 -4.54 -0.31
N LYS A 268 -28.55 -5.26 0.83
CA LYS A 268 -29.50 -5.13 1.94
C LYS A 268 -29.03 -4.16 3.05
N HIS A 269 -27.80 -3.66 2.96
CA HIS A 269 -27.16 -2.76 3.93
C HIS A 269 -26.53 -1.60 3.16
N LEU A 270 -27.37 -0.69 2.66
CA LEU A 270 -26.94 0.39 1.77
C LEU A 270 -26.02 1.41 2.46
N GLU A 271 -26.01 1.39 3.79
CA GLU A 271 -25.23 2.27 4.67
C GLU A 271 -23.81 1.74 4.93
N ILE A 272 -23.51 0.48 4.60
CA ILE A 272 -22.21 -0.17 4.87
C ILE A 272 -21.37 -0.15 3.60
N MET A 273 -20.24 0.56 3.65
CA MET A 273 -19.28 0.68 2.56
C MET A 273 -18.36 -0.53 2.39
N ASN A 274 -17.73 -0.95 3.48
CA ASN A 274 -16.76 -2.04 3.48
C ASN A 274 -16.83 -2.83 4.78
N VAL A 275 -16.43 -4.10 4.71
CA VAL A 275 -16.16 -4.93 5.87
C VAL A 275 -14.76 -5.49 5.74
N THR A 276 -13.87 -5.09 6.63
CA THR A 276 -12.44 -5.42 6.54
C THR A 276 -12.07 -6.41 7.64
N ALA A 277 -11.52 -7.56 7.26
CA ALA A 277 -10.88 -8.46 8.21
C ALA A 277 -9.55 -7.84 8.66
N LEU A 278 -9.42 -7.56 9.96
CA LEU A 278 -8.18 -7.05 10.56
C LEU A 278 -7.35 -8.22 11.06
N VAL A 279 -6.16 -8.38 10.50
CA VAL A 279 -5.27 -9.52 10.76
C VAL A 279 -4.08 -9.07 11.59
N LYS A 280 -3.64 -9.93 12.50
CA LYS A 280 -2.40 -9.77 13.29
C LYS A 280 -1.59 -11.05 13.21
N VAL A 281 -0.27 -10.94 13.16
CA VAL A 281 0.67 -12.08 13.22
C VAL A 281 1.11 -12.27 14.68
N LEU A 282 0.65 -13.36 15.29
CA LEU A 282 1.07 -13.78 16.63
C LEU A 282 2.20 -14.82 16.54
N GLY A 283 2.72 -15.24 17.68
CA GLY A 283 3.81 -16.23 17.74
C GLY A 283 3.46 -17.57 17.07
N ASP A 284 2.18 -17.92 17.00
CA ASP A 284 1.66 -19.12 16.33
C ASP A 284 1.02 -18.84 14.95
N GLY A 285 1.29 -17.66 14.39
CA GLY A 285 0.94 -17.28 13.02
C GLY A 285 -0.15 -16.23 12.90
N GLN A 286 -0.54 -15.93 11.66
CA GLN A 286 -1.55 -14.92 11.38
C GLN A 286 -2.96 -15.34 11.81
N LYS A 287 -3.70 -14.40 12.42
CA LYS A 287 -5.08 -14.58 12.89
C LYS A 287 -5.91 -13.35 12.59
N VAL A 288 -7.21 -13.54 12.35
CA VAL A 288 -8.18 -12.44 12.38
C VAL A 288 -8.29 -11.95 13.82
N ALA A 289 -7.82 -10.72 14.05
CA ALA A 289 -7.81 -10.03 15.33
C ALA A 289 -8.94 -9.00 15.46
N GLY A 290 -9.64 -8.68 14.37
CA GLY A 290 -10.83 -7.84 14.42
C GLY A 290 -11.58 -7.80 13.09
N VAL A 291 -12.71 -7.11 13.10
CA VAL A 291 -13.49 -6.77 11.91
C VAL A 291 -13.78 -5.27 11.96
N ALA A 292 -13.48 -4.55 10.88
CA ALA A 292 -13.90 -3.16 10.73
C ALA A 292 -15.12 -3.10 9.82
N ILE A 293 -16.19 -2.44 10.27
CA ILE A 293 -17.36 -2.11 9.45
C ILE A 293 -17.26 -0.62 9.13
N GLU A 294 -17.13 -0.27 7.86
CA GLU A 294 -17.10 1.11 7.39
C GLU A 294 -18.51 1.53 6.93
N TYR A 295 -19.04 2.62 7.48
CA TYR A 295 -20.32 3.19 7.12
C TYR A 295 -20.15 4.41 6.19
N THR A 296 -21.20 4.77 5.45
CA THR A 296 -21.19 5.90 4.51
C THR A 296 -20.98 7.27 5.19
N HIS A 297 -21.29 7.37 6.48
CA HIS A 297 -21.13 8.57 7.31
C HIS A 297 -20.55 8.20 8.67
N ASN A 298 -20.26 9.19 9.52
CA ASN A 298 -19.86 8.84 10.89
C ASN A 298 -21.04 8.22 11.63
N VAL A 299 -20.72 7.33 12.55
CA VAL A 299 -21.70 6.72 13.45
C VAL A 299 -21.95 7.65 14.64
N ASP A 300 -23.21 7.80 15.02
CA ASP A 300 -23.60 8.42 16.29
C ASP A 300 -23.14 7.52 17.45
N PRO A 301 -22.19 7.96 18.30
CA PRO A 301 -21.67 7.14 19.39
C PRO A 301 -22.74 6.68 20.37
N ALA A 302 -23.84 7.43 20.53
CA ALA A 302 -24.92 7.08 21.45
C ALA A 302 -25.75 5.88 20.97
N SER A 303 -25.62 5.48 19.70
CA SER A 303 -26.34 4.35 19.11
C SER A 303 -25.62 3.02 19.22
N LEU A 304 -24.36 3.00 19.69
CA LEU A 304 -23.58 1.76 19.75
C LEU A 304 -23.87 0.95 21.00
N ASP A 305 -24.43 -0.25 20.81
CA ASP A 305 -24.47 -1.30 21.82
C ASP A 305 -23.50 -2.44 21.43
N LEU A 306 -22.65 -2.85 22.38
CA LEU A 306 -21.69 -3.93 22.17
C LEU A 306 -22.38 -5.26 21.84
N SER A 307 -23.57 -5.48 22.39
CA SER A 307 -24.35 -6.70 22.19
C SER A 307 -24.90 -6.83 20.77
N ASP A 308 -24.93 -5.74 20.01
CA ASP A 308 -25.42 -5.74 18.64
C ASP A 308 -24.45 -6.42 17.67
N PHE A 309 -23.16 -6.48 18.01
CA PHE A 309 -22.14 -7.00 17.11
C PHE A 309 -21.61 -8.35 17.57
N THR A 310 -21.80 -9.37 16.74
CA THR A 310 -21.29 -10.72 17.03
C THR A 310 -20.44 -11.25 15.87
N VAL A 311 -19.37 -11.96 16.21
CA VAL A 311 -18.53 -12.66 15.24
C VAL A 311 -18.66 -14.16 15.50
N PRO A 312 -19.34 -14.93 14.62
CA PRO A 312 -19.65 -16.33 14.89
C PRO A 312 -18.43 -17.18 15.27
N GLY A 313 -18.51 -17.82 16.44
CA GLY A 313 -17.44 -18.69 16.97
C GLY A 313 -16.22 -17.95 17.51
N ARG A 314 -16.30 -16.63 17.73
CA ARG A 314 -15.21 -15.80 18.26
C ARG A 314 -15.68 -14.96 19.44
N GLU A 315 -14.81 -14.80 20.43
CA GLU A 315 -15.03 -13.91 21.57
C GLU A 315 -14.65 -12.47 21.17
N VAL A 316 -15.58 -11.54 21.33
CA VAL A 316 -15.34 -10.10 21.16
C VAL A 316 -14.68 -9.57 22.43
N ASN A 317 -13.59 -8.84 22.26
CA ASN A 317 -12.85 -8.23 23.36
C ASN A 317 -13.33 -6.79 23.63
N GLU A 318 -13.51 -6.01 22.56
CA GLU A 318 -13.87 -4.59 22.63
C GLU A 318 -14.53 -4.17 21.31
N ILE A 319 -15.44 -3.20 21.37
CA ILE A 319 -15.96 -2.53 20.17
C ILE A 319 -15.84 -1.03 20.37
N TYR A 320 -15.37 -0.32 19.34
CA TYR A 320 -15.14 1.12 19.41
C TYR A 320 -15.21 1.79 18.03
N LEU A 321 -15.38 3.11 18.01
CA LEU A 321 -15.32 3.91 16.78
C LEU A 321 -13.88 4.27 16.38
N SER A 322 -13.65 4.40 15.08
CA SER A 322 -12.35 4.79 14.53
C SER A 322 -12.52 5.60 13.24
N HIS A 323 -11.51 6.41 12.91
CA HIS A 323 -11.39 7.08 11.60
C HIS A 323 -10.81 6.16 10.51
N SER A 324 -10.32 4.98 10.88
CA SER A 324 -9.68 4.03 9.97
C SER A 324 -9.89 2.58 10.40
N ALA A 325 -9.76 1.64 9.47
CA ALA A 325 -9.80 0.19 9.72
C ALA A 325 -8.52 -0.31 10.43
N GLU A 326 -8.27 0.14 11.66
CA GLU A 326 -7.07 -0.21 12.45
C GLU A 326 -7.41 -0.62 13.89
N LEU A 327 -6.65 -1.59 14.42
CA LEU A 327 -6.77 -2.06 15.80
C LEU A 327 -6.10 -1.10 16.80
N GLY A 328 -6.67 -0.96 18.00
CA GLY A 328 -6.10 -0.18 19.10
C GLY A 328 -6.09 1.34 18.89
N LYS A 329 -6.94 1.88 18.01
CA LYS A 329 -7.06 3.32 17.74
C LYS A 329 -8.50 3.83 17.92
N PRO A 330 -9.04 3.79 19.15
CA PRO A 330 -10.37 4.33 19.41
C PRO A 330 -10.41 5.84 19.18
N SER A 331 -11.56 6.33 18.71
CA SER A 331 -11.87 7.74 18.50
C SER A 331 -13.28 8.03 19.02
N ALA A 332 -13.53 9.28 19.42
CA ALA A 332 -14.86 9.72 19.84
C ALA A 332 -15.87 9.78 18.68
N THR A 333 -15.38 9.90 17.44
CA THR A 333 -16.18 9.91 16.21
C THR A 333 -15.51 9.05 15.15
N GLY A 334 -16.28 8.63 14.14
CA GLY A 334 -15.73 8.05 12.93
C GLY A 334 -16.73 7.22 12.15
N SER A 335 -16.39 6.92 10.91
CA SER A 335 -17.17 6.07 10.02
C SER A 335 -16.90 4.59 10.19
N PHE A 336 -15.95 4.19 11.06
CA PHE A 336 -15.66 2.77 11.30
C PHE A 336 -16.13 2.34 12.68
N VAL A 337 -16.84 1.21 12.73
CA VAL A 337 -17.00 0.40 13.95
C VAL A 337 -15.98 -0.73 13.90
N ILE A 338 -15.09 -0.79 14.88
CA ILE A 338 -14.09 -1.84 15.02
C ILE A 338 -14.58 -2.85 16.05
N VAL A 339 -14.83 -4.08 15.62
CA VAL A 339 -15.11 -5.23 16.49
C VAL A 339 -13.81 -5.97 16.72
N GLN A 340 -13.11 -5.64 17.80
CA GLN A 340 -11.84 -6.26 18.17
C GLN A 340 -12.10 -7.62 18.82
N LEU A 341 -11.42 -8.65 18.32
CA LEU A 341 -11.55 -10.02 18.78
C LEU A 341 -10.46 -10.36 19.79
N LYS A 342 -10.81 -11.18 20.76
CA LYS A 342 -9.81 -11.82 21.61
C LYS A 342 -8.95 -12.74 20.75
N THR A 343 -7.64 -12.62 20.89
CA THR A 343 -6.67 -13.48 20.23
C THR A 343 -5.76 -14.09 21.28
N VAL A 344 -5.65 -15.41 21.24
CA VAL A 344 -4.79 -16.19 22.14
C VAL A 344 -3.86 -17.03 21.30
N ILE A 345 -2.61 -17.18 21.76
CA ILE A 345 -1.69 -18.18 21.21
C ILE A 345 -2.23 -19.54 21.62
N ASP A 346 -2.35 -20.47 20.67
CA ASP A 346 -2.71 -21.87 20.91
C ASP A 346 -1.41 -22.68 21.10
N PRO A 347 -1.07 -23.08 22.34
CA PRO A 347 0.17 -23.79 22.66
C PRO A 347 0.34 -25.12 21.89
N ASP A 348 -0.78 -25.72 21.47
CA ASP A 348 -0.82 -27.01 20.78
C ASP A 348 -1.01 -26.89 19.27
N SER A 349 -1.01 -25.66 18.74
CA SER A 349 -1.30 -25.43 17.31
C SER A 349 -0.25 -26.08 16.41
N SER A 350 -0.71 -27.12 15.70
CA SER A 350 0.06 -27.82 14.66
C SER A 350 -0.20 -27.28 13.25
N LYS A 351 -1.14 -26.34 13.08
CA LYS A 351 -1.58 -25.83 11.77
C LYS A 351 -1.72 -24.30 11.74
N MET A 352 -1.21 -23.70 10.67
CA MET A 352 -1.50 -22.32 10.25
C MET A 352 -3.00 -22.13 9.99
N GLY A 353 -3.57 -21.03 10.49
CA GLY A 353 -4.93 -20.56 10.14
C GLY A 353 -5.99 -20.81 11.21
N GLY A 354 -6.24 -19.81 12.07
CA GLY A 354 -7.32 -19.79 13.06
C GLY A 354 -8.72 -19.58 12.45
N GLY A 355 -9.14 -20.46 11.55
CA GLY A 355 -10.55 -20.62 11.17
C GLY A 355 -11.32 -21.42 12.22
N PRO A 356 -12.66 -21.30 12.29
CA PRO A 356 -13.47 -22.07 13.23
C PRO A 356 -13.16 -23.57 13.10
N LYS A 357 -12.95 -24.24 14.24
CA LYS A 357 -12.81 -25.71 14.29
C LYS A 357 -14.05 -26.31 13.62
N LYS A 358 -13.91 -26.86 12.41
CA LYS A 358 -14.98 -27.66 11.81
C LYS A 358 -15.27 -28.82 12.77
N GLY A 359 -16.55 -28.96 13.11
CA GLY A 359 -17.05 -30.02 13.99
C GLY A 359 -16.56 -31.41 13.54
N GLN A 360 -16.45 -32.30 14.52
CA GLN A 360 -16.08 -33.69 14.34
C GLN A 360 -17.03 -34.38 13.35
N GLY A 361 -16.62 -34.44 12.09
CA GLY A 361 -17.19 -35.33 11.09
C GLY A 361 -16.26 -36.53 10.94
N HIS A 362 -16.72 -37.70 11.34
CA HIS A 362 -16.07 -38.98 11.07
C HIS A 362 -16.00 -39.20 9.54
N HIS A 363 -14.88 -38.83 8.92
CA HIS A 363 -14.48 -39.38 7.63
C HIS A 363 -13.19 -40.18 7.81
N GLN A 364 -13.35 -41.50 7.88
CA GLN A 364 -12.29 -42.46 7.71
C GLN A 364 -11.80 -42.40 6.25
N GLY A 365 -10.81 -41.56 5.99
CA GLY A 365 -9.93 -41.67 4.83
C GLY A 365 -8.52 -41.91 5.36
N LYS A 366 -8.00 -43.14 5.21
CA LYS A 366 -6.60 -43.45 5.55
C LYS A 366 -5.69 -42.65 4.62
N ALA A 367 -5.15 -41.53 5.10
CA ALA A 367 -3.95 -40.96 4.53
C ALA A 367 -2.77 -41.91 4.82
N PRO A 368 -1.86 -42.15 3.87
CA PRO A 368 -0.71 -43.00 4.13
C PRO A 368 0.16 -42.33 5.19
N VAL A 369 0.46 -43.08 6.25
CA VAL A 369 1.36 -42.68 7.33
C VAL A 369 2.78 -42.71 6.77
N GLY A 370 3.23 -41.58 6.21
CA GLY A 370 4.62 -41.35 5.87
C GLY A 370 5.41 -41.00 7.14
N HIS A 371 6.12 -41.98 7.69
CA HIS A 371 7.09 -41.75 8.76
C HIS A 371 8.38 -41.14 8.17
N GLY A 372 8.43 -39.81 8.08
CA GLY A 372 9.66 -39.07 7.74
C GLY A 372 9.42 -37.58 7.87
N GLY A 373 10.22 -36.88 8.68
CA GLY A 373 10.20 -35.42 8.71
C GLY A 373 10.70 -34.81 7.38
N PRO A 374 10.62 -33.47 7.21
CA PRO A 374 11.08 -32.80 6.00
C PRO A 374 12.52 -33.18 5.64
N GLN A 375 12.75 -33.58 4.40
CA GLN A 375 14.07 -34.04 3.95
C GLN A 375 14.88 -32.88 3.35
N LEU A 376 16.21 -32.93 3.50
CA LEU A 376 17.11 -31.94 2.90
C LEU A 376 16.86 -31.83 1.38
N GLY A 377 16.62 -30.61 0.89
CA GLY A 377 16.32 -30.34 -0.53
C GLY A 377 14.88 -30.64 -0.97
N GLU A 378 14.02 -31.15 -0.07
CA GLU A 378 12.61 -31.37 -0.37
C GLU A 378 11.93 -30.04 -0.71
N ARG A 379 11.29 -29.97 -1.88
CA ARG A 379 10.58 -28.79 -2.35
C ARG A 379 9.13 -28.77 -1.86
N SER A 380 8.63 -27.58 -1.56
CA SER A 380 7.24 -27.39 -1.15
C SER A 380 6.27 -27.62 -2.30
N ASN A 381 5.21 -28.35 -1.99
CA ASN A 381 4.01 -28.50 -2.82
C ASN A 381 2.89 -27.53 -2.39
N LYS A 382 3.14 -26.61 -1.44
CA LYS A 382 2.15 -25.63 -1.01
C LYS A 382 1.81 -24.68 -2.15
N SER A 383 0.58 -24.19 -2.13
CA SER A 383 0.10 -23.16 -3.04
C SER A 383 1.02 -21.93 -2.99
N PRO A 384 1.41 -21.35 -4.14
CA PRO A 384 2.14 -20.08 -4.17
C PRO A 384 1.23 -18.88 -3.83
N ILE A 385 -0.09 -19.07 -3.80
CA ILE A 385 -1.05 -17.99 -3.54
C ILE A 385 -1.11 -17.73 -2.03
N PRO A 386 -0.87 -16.48 -1.58
CA PRO A 386 -0.99 -16.11 -0.17
C PRO A 386 -2.38 -16.39 0.39
N VAL A 387 -2.44 -16.95 1.60
CA VAL A 387 -3.71 -17.17 2.30
C VAL A 387 -4.27 -15.82 2.76
N THR A 388 -5.41 -15.43 2.18
CA THR A 388 -6.16 -14.25 2.62
C THR A 388 -7.19 -14.66 3.67
N LEU A 389 -7.04 -14.18 4.90
CA LEU A 389 -8.01 -14.44 5.96
C LEU A 389 -9.29 -13.62 5.73
N LYS A 390 -10.43 -14.28 5.90
CA LYS A 390 -11.76 -13.67 5.86
C LYS A 390 -12.37 -13.69 7.24
N ALA A 391 -13.17 -12.67 7.52
CA ALA A 391 -13.94 -12.54 8.73
C ALA A 391 -15.38 -12.25 8.38
N SER A 392 -16.28 -12.48 9.32
CA SER A 392 -17.64 -12.02 9.16
C SER A 392 -18.23 -11.60 10.49
N VAL A 393 -19.09 -10.60 10.43
CA VAL A 393 -19.74 -10.00 11.58
C VAL A 393 -21.23 -9.95 11.32
N ILE A 394 -22.02 -10.09 12.38
CA ILE A 394 -23.46 -9.85 12.37
C ILE A 394 -23.66 -8.57 13.18
N GLN A 395 -24.37 -7.61 12.58
CA GLN A 395 -24.88 -6.44 13.27
C GLN A 395 -26.39 -6.62 13.43
N SER A 396 -26.80 -6.99 14.65
CA SER A 396 -28.18 -7.34 14.98
C SER A 396 -29.04 -6.16 15.39
N GLY A 397 -28.44 -5.12 15.99
CA GLY A 397 -29.12 -3.87 16.34
C GLY A 397 -28.96 -2.77 15.30
N GLU A 398 -29.67 -1.68 15.56
CA GLU A 398 -29.70 -0.49 14.72
C GLU A 398 -28.53 0.43 15.07
N VAL A 399 -27.72 0.78 14.07
CA VAL A 399 -26.72 1.84 14.17
C VAL A 399 -27.31 3.11 13.54
N THR A 400 -27.22 4.22 14.26
CA THR A 400 -27.61 5.53 13.73
C THR A 400 -26.37 6.27 13.24
N LEU A 401 -26.45 6.84 12.04
CA LEU A 401 -25.41 7.69 11.47
C LEU A 401 -25.64 9.16 11.85
N ASP A 402 -24.59 9.98 11.82
CA ASP A 402 -24.63 11.40 12.20
C ASP A 402 -25.57 12.27 11.35
N ASN A 403 -25.96 11.77 10.18
CA ASN A 403 -26.96 12.37 9.30
C ASN A 403 -28.41 11.92 9.62
N GLY A 404 -28.62 11.12 10.67
CA GLY A 404 -29.92 10.60 11.11
C GLY A 404 -30.39 9.34 10.39
N VAL A 405 -29.63 8.82 9.41
CA VAL A 405 -29.94 7.55 8.75
C VAL A 405 -29.69 6.39 9.70
N LYS A 406 -30.60 5.41 9.71
CA LYS A 406 -30.55 4.23 10.56
C LYS A 406 -30.31 2.99 9.72
N THR A 407 -29.39 2.13 10.14
CA THR A 407 -29.15 0.84 9.49
C THR A 407 -30.24 -0.14 9.84
N ALA A 408 -30.66 -0.99 8.89
CA ALA A 408 -31.63 -2.04 9.19
C ALA A 408 -31.07 -3.10 10.16
N THR A 409 -31.86 -3.49 11.16
CA THR A 409 -31.58 -4.67 12.00
C THR A 409 -31.59 -5.94 11.15
N SER A 410 -30.57 -6.78 11.26
CA SER A 410 -30.46 -8.00 10.45
C SER A 410 -29.70 -9.10 11.16
N GLN A 411 -30.00 -10.36 10.83
CA GLN A 411 -29.17 -11.51 11.21
C GLN A 411 -28.26 -11.95 10.05
N ASP A 412 -28.22 -11.17 8.96
CA ASP A 412 -27.37 -11.45 7.82
C ASP A 412 -25.89 -11.28 8.19
N LYS A 413 -25.10 -12.24 7.72
CA LYS A 413 -23.67 -12.30 7.97
C LYS A 413 -22.92 -11.39 7.00
N LEU A 414 -22.41 -10.26 7.48
CA LEU A 414 -21.56 -9.35 6.73
C LEU A 414 -20.16 -9.96 6.60
N THR A 415 -19.84 -10.52 5.44
CA THR A 415 -18.54 -11.16 5.19
C THR A 415 -17.55 -10.20 4.58
N SER A 416 -16.32 -10.19 5.09
CA SER A 416 -15.31 -9.20 4.76
C SER A 416 -14.96 -9.17 3.27
N ASN A 417 -15.16 -8.01 2.63
CA ASN A 417 -14.74 -7.75 1.26
C ASN A 417 -13.25 -7.37 1.16
N GLN A 418 -12.65 -6.92 2.26
CA GLN A 418 -11.25 -6.54 2.38
C GLN A 418 -10.54 -7.31 3.50
N THR A 419 -9.21 -7.33 3.44
CA THR A 419 -8.35 -7.89 4.49
C THR A 419 -7.15 -6.99 4.66
N LEU A 420 -6.87 -6.56 5.90
CA LEU A 420 -5.73 -5.71 6.23
C LEU A 420 -4.83 -6.46 7.23
N ASN A 421 -3.54 -6.56 6.91
CA ASN A 421 -2.51 -7.10 7.81
C ASN A 421 -1.37 -6.08 7.94
N PRO A 422 -1.43 -5.15 8.91
CA PRO A 422 -0.43 -4.10 9.05
C PRO A 422 0.96 -4.63 9.43
N ASP A 423 1.04 -5.80 10.07
CA ASP A 423 2.29 -6.40 10.54
C ASP A 423 3.22 -6.80 9.37
N ILE A 424 2.65 -7.06 8.19
CA ILE A 424 3.42 -7.42 6.98
C ILE A 424 3.45 -6.30 5.94
N GLN A 425 2.60 -5.28 6.09
CA GLN A 425 2.42 -4.22 5.07
C GLN A 425 3.69 -3.41 4.81
N GLY A 426 4.57 -3.30 5.81
CA GLY A 426 5.86 -2.60 5.67
C GLY A 426 6.93 -3.39 4.91
N PHE A 427 6.72 -4.68 4.63
CA PHE A 427 7.69 -5.52 3.93
C PHE A 427 7.44 -5.49 2.42
N LYS A 428 8.50 -5.22 1.65
CA LYS A 428 8.50 -5.33 0.20
C LYS A 428 9.03 -6.70 -0.23
N GLN A 429 8.36 -7.33 -1.19
CA GLN A 429 8.76 -8.62 -1.76
C GLN A 429 9.69 -8.40 -2.94
N PHE A 430 10.78 -9.15 -2.98
CA PHE A 430 11.80 -9.11 -4.03
C PHE A 430 12.27 -10.51 -4.39
N VAL A 431 13.00 -10.60 -5.50
CA VAL A 431 13.76 -11.79 -5.89
C VAL A 431 15.21 -11.37 -6.09
N PHE A 432 16.12 -12.07 -5.44
CA PHE A 432 17.55 -11.92 -5.65
C PHE A 432 18.03 -13.04 -6.58
N HIS A 433 18.67 -12.66 -7.68
CA HIS A 433 19.31 -13.60 -8.59
C HIS A 433 20.81 -13.70 -8.24
N ASP A 434 21.22 -14.87 -7.76
CA ASP A 434 22.63 -15.16 -7.51
C ASP A 434 23.29 -15.68 -8.79
N GLU A 435 24.10 -14.83 -9.42
CA GLU A 435 24.81 -15.14 -10.67
C GLU A 435 25.80 -16.31 -10.52
N LYS A 436 26.37 -16.50 -9.32
CA LYS A 436 27.42 -17.52 -9.10
C LYS A 436 26.85 -18.92 -9.10
N LEU A 437 25.69 -19.09 -8.48
CA LEU A 437 25.00 -20.36 -8.31
C LEU A 437 23.82 -20.52 -9.27
N ASN A 438 23.50 -19.47 -10.04
CA ASN A 438 22.38 -19.36 -10.97
C ASN A 438 21.06 -19.75 -10.28
N ARG A 439 20.75 -19.05 -9.19
CA ARG A 439 19.58 -19.33 -8.33
C ARG A 439 18.83 -18.08 -7.96
N ASP A 440 17.50 -18.20 -7.93
CA ASP A 440 16.61 -17.16 -7.45
C ASP A 440 16.23 -17.42 -5.98
N LEU A 441 16.37 -16.38 -5.16
CA LEU A 441 15.91 -16.35 -3.77
C LEU A 441 14.84 -15.27 -3.60
N MET A 442 13.62 -15.69 -3.29
CA MET A 442 12.58 -14.76 -2.85
C MET A 442 12.95 -14.21 -1.47
N TYR A 443 12.71 -12.93 -1.25
CA TYR A 443 12.91 -12.33 0.06
C TYR A 443 11.95 -11.18 0.34
N ASN A 444 11.74 -10.94 1.62
CA ASN A 444 10.99 -9.81 2.14
C ASN A 444 11.97 -8.87 2.84
N LEU A 445 11.92 -7.59 2.49
CA LEU A 445 12.75 -6.57 3.10
C LEU A 445 11.87 -5.48 3.71
N TYR A 446 12.02 -5.27 5.01
CA TYR A 446 11.55 -4.06 5.68
C TYR A 446 12.68 -3.03 5.68
N ILE A 447 12.36 -1.83 5.21
CA ILE A 447 13.25 -0.67 5.25
C ILE A 447 12.68 0.30 6.32
N PRO A 448 13.49 0.83 7.25
CA PRO A 448 13.04 1.82 8.22
C PRO A 448 12.24 2.95 7.57
N LYS A 449 11.08 3.32 8.14
CA LYS A 449 10.13 4.28 7.52
C LYS A 449 10.76 5.63 7.14
N ASN A 450 11.73 6.10 7.92
CA ASN A 450 12.45 7.36 7.71
C ASN A 450 13.91 7.09 7.35
N TYR A 451 14.17 6.09 6.50
CA TYR A 451 15.52 5.73 6.07
C TYR A 451 16.25 6.93 5.45
N ASP A 452 17.38 7.29 6.05
CA ASP A 452 18.33 8.27 5.55
C ASP A 452 19.59 7.55 5.06
N PRO A 453 19.97 7.63 3.77
CA PRO A 453 21.18 7.00 3.27
C PRO A 453 22.47 7.54 3.92
N ASN A 454 22.43 8.65 4.66
CA ASN A 454 23.58 9.16 5.41
C ASN A 454 23.67 8.59 6.84
N GLN A 455 22.66 7.84 7.30
CA GLN A 455 22.67 7.17 8.60
C GLN A 455 22.92 5.66 8.42
N SER A 456 23.66 5.08 9.37
CA SER A 456 23.94 3.64 9.37
C SER A 456 22.98 2.87 10.28
N TYR A 457 22.32 1.85 9.74
CA TYR A 457 21.29 1.07 10.43
C TYR A 457 21.69 -0.40 10.58
N PRO A 458 21.35 -1.07 11.69
CA PRO A 458 21.49 -2.53 11.79
C PRO A 458 20.62 -3.28 10.78
N LEU A 459 20.96 -4.56 10.57
CA LEU A 459 20.10 -5.52 9.86
C LEU A 459 19.85 -6.75 10.72
N VAL A 460 18.58 -7.14 10.84
CA VAL A 460 18.17 -8.42 11.42
C VAL A 460 17.76 -9.38 10.30
N LEU A 461 18.51 -10.46 10.13
CA LEU A 461 18.17 -11.57 9.24
C LEU A 461 17.34 -12.60 10.02
N PHE A 462 16.08 -12.82 9.61
CA PHE A 462 15.24 -13.88 10.14
C PHE A 462 15.12 -15.06 9.16
N MET A 463 15.33 -16.27 9.69
CA MET A 463 15.29 -17.53 8.96
C MET A 463 14.12 -18.40 9.45
N HIS A 464 13.23 -18.80 8.53
CA HIS A 464 12.00 -19.52 8.85
C HIS A 464 12.17 -21.02 9.12
N ASP A 465 11.19 -21.67 9.77
CA ASP A 465 11.22 -23.12 9.98
C ASP A 465 10.89 -23.91 8.70
N ALA A 466 11.15 -25.22 8.72
CA ALA A 466 10.89 -26.11 7.58
C ALA A 466 9.40 -26.15 7.20
N GLY A 467 8.50 -25.95 8.17
CA GLY A 467 7.07 -25.86 7.96
C GLY A 467 6.63 -24.61 7.19
N ALA A 468 7.49 -23.59 7.04
CA ALA A 468 7.25 -22.39 6.24
C ALA A 468 7.92 -22.44 4.85
N VAL A 469 8.57 -23.54 4.48
CA VAL A 469 9.05 -23.78 3.11
C VAL A 469 7.86 -23.73 2.14
N SER A 470 7.91 -22.81 1.19
CA SER A 470 6.77 -22.45 0.36
C SER A 470 7.19 -21.70 -0.90
N ASN A 471 6.34 -21.79 -1.93
CA ASN A 471 6.38 -20.91 -3.10
C ASN A 471 5.62 -19.60 -2.86
N ASN A 472 4.94 -19.46 -1.71
CA ASN A 472 4.27 -18.22 -1.29
C ASN A 472 5.31 -17.23 -0.72
N PRO A 473 5.51 -16.05 -1.32
CA PRO A 473 6.57 -15.11 -0.91
C PRO A 473 6.41 -14.57 0.51
N ILE A 474 5.20 -14.61 1.10
CA ILE A 474 4.93 -14.06 2.43
C ILE A 474 4.70 -15.12 3.51
N GLU A 475 4.91 -16.41 3.22
CA GLU A 475 4.74 -17.48 4.23
C GLU A 475 5.66 -17.23 5.43
N THR A 476 6.90 -16.80 5.17
CA THR A 476 7.90 -16.44 6.19
C THR A 476 7.40 -15.34 7.14
N LEU A 477 6.62 -14.37 6.64
CA LEU A 477 6.08 -13.26 7.43
C LEU A 477 4.83 -13.64 8.22
N THR A 478 4.12 -14.70 7.81
CA THR A 478 2.81 -15.07 8.36
C THR A 478 2.83 -16.32 9.25
N GLN A 479 3.96 -17.03 9.29
CA GLN A 479 4.17 -18.24 10.11
C GLN A 479 4.14 -17.97 11.62
N GLY A 480 4.51 -16.77 12.03
CA GLY A 480 4.83 -16.42 13.41
C GLY A 480 5.51 -15.06 13.51
N SER A 481 5.69 -14.56 14.72
CA SER A 481 6.25 -13.21 14.95
C SER A 481 7.73 -13.05 14.63
N GLY A 482 8.46 -14.12 14.29
CA GLY A 482 9.91 -14.12 14.17
C GLY A 482 10.50 -13.11 13.17
N ALA A 483 9.81 -12.84 12.05
CA ALA A 483 10.20 -11.77 11.12
C ALA A 483 9.58 -10.41 11.50
N VAL A 484 8.27 -10.40 11.73
CA VAL A 484 7.48 -9.14 11.77
C VAL A 484 7.67 -8.34 13.05
N VAL A 485 8.11 -8.97 14.15
CA VAL A 485 8.27 -8.27 15.44
C VAL A 485 9.30 -7.14 15.35
N TRP A 486 10.39 -7.37 14.60
CA TRP A 486 11.47 -6.39 14.41
C TRP A 486 11.04 -5.18 13.58
N ALA A 487 9.99 -5.34 12.76
CA ALA A 487 9.40 -4.29 11.94
C ALA A 487 8.24 -3.57 12.65
N SER A 488 7.92 -3.96 13.89
CA SER A 488 6.83 -3.35 14.65
C SER A 488 7.11 -1.86 14.91
N ALA A 489 6.05 -1.06 15.03
CA ALA A 489 6.21 0.37 15.34
C ALA A 489 6.97 0.60 16.66
N ARG A 490 6.81 -0.30 17.63
CA ARG A 490 7.53 -0.23 18.92
C ARG A 490 9.02 -0.50 18.72
N ASP A 491 9.37 -1.59 18.05
CA ASP A 491 10.76 -2.00 17.84
C ASP A 491 11.48 -0.98 16.96
N GLN A 492 10.87 -0.52 15.87
CA GLN A 492 11.45 0.49 14.98
C GLN A 492 11.59 1.88 15.64
N ALA A 493 10.75 2.21 16.64
CA ALA A 493 10.91 3.45 17.40
C ALA A 493 12.13 3.44 18.33
N LYS A 494 12.49 2.26 18.88
CA LYS A 494 13.68 2.09 19.72
C LYS A 494 14.94 1.85 18.89
N HIS A 495 14.81 0.97 17.90
CA HIS A 495 15.90 0.42 17.09
C HIS A 495 15.52 0.46 15.61
N PRO A 496 15.60 1.62 14.94
CA PRO A 496 15.42 1.69 13.49
C PRO A 496 16.38 0.71 12.81
N SER A 497 15.84 -0.26 12.07
CA SER A 497 16.64 -1.34 11.50
C SER A 497 16.02 -1.94 10.24
N PHE A 498 16.88 -2.48 9.37
CA PHE A 498 16.44 -3.34 8.30
C PHE A 498 16.01 -4.70 8.87
N VAL A 499 14.98 -5.30 8.26
CA VAL A 499 14.57 -6.68 8.56
C VAL A 499 14.52 -7.45 7.27
N LEU A 500 15.38 -8.47 7.16
CA LEU A 500 15.46 -9.36 6.02
C LEU A 500 14.83 -10.70 6.38
N ALA A 501 13.81 -11.12 5.64
CA ALA A 501 13.16 -12.42 5.79
C ALA A 501 13.08 -13.12 4.44
N PRO A 502 14.10 -13.94 4.08
CA PRO A 502 14.08 -14.75 2.88
C PRO A 502 12.95 -15.80 2.92
N GLN A 503 12.51 -16.23 1.75
CA GLN A 503 11.51 -17.27 1.55
C GLN A 503 12.09 -18.39 0.68
N TYR A 504 12.23 -19.57 1.27
CA TYR A 504 12.75 -20.75 0.59
C TYR A 504 11.61 -21.63 0.08
N ASN A 505 11.78 -22.17 -1.13
CA ASN A 505 10.89 -23.17 -1.70
C ASN A 505 11.35 -24.62 -1.46
N ALA A 506 12.54 -24.81 -0.88
CA ALA A 506 13.08 -26.10 -0.49
C ALA A 506 13.62 -26.09 0.95
N VAL A 507 13.64 -27.25 1.59
CA VAL A 507 14.28 -27.47 2.89
C VAL A 507 15.79 -27.26 2.75
N MET A 508 16.32 -26.26 3.46
CA MET A 508 17.71 -25.82 3.32
C MET A 508 18.68 -26.58 4.22
N THR A 509 18.21 -27.15 5.33
CA THR A 509 19.06 -27.92 6.24
C THR A 509 18.26 -28.98 7.00
N GLY A 510 18.94 -30.03 7.46
CA GLY A 510 18.34 -31.14 8.21
C GLY A 510 19.20 -31.55 9.41
N ASP A 511 18.70 -32.51 10.19
CA ASP A 511 19.30 -32.94 11.47
C ASP A 511 20.72 -33.51 11.34
N ASN A 512 21.17 -33.84 10.13
CA ASN A 512 22.53 -34.30 9.84
C ASN A 512 23.58 -33.18 9.76
N SER A 513 23.22 -31.93 10.09
CA SER A 513 24.12 -30.77 10.09
C SER A 513 24.74 -30.46 8.72
N VAL A 514 23.93 -30.60 7.66
CA VAL A 514 24.28 -30.25 6.28
C VAL A 514 23.36 -29.15 5.78
N THR A 515 23.88 -28.26 4.94
CA THR A 515 23.13 -27.18 4.28
C THR A 515 23.13 -27.34 2.76
N THR A 516 22.08 -26.85 2.10
CA THR A 516 22.08 -26.65 0.65
C THR A 516 22.85 -25.36 0.29
N ALA A 517 23.07 -25.16 -1.02
CA ALA A 517 23.66 -23.92 -1.54
C ALA A 517 22.81 -22.67 -1.27
N ASP A 518 21.53 -22.81 -0.92
CA ASP A 518 20.63 -21.68 -0.65
C ASP A 518 21.06 -20.87 0.60
N MET A 519 21.82 -21.49 1.51
CA MET A 519 22.45 -20.79 2.63
C MET A 519 23.49 -19.78 2.13
N ASP A 520 24.32 -20.16 1.16
CA ASP A 520 25.35 -19.29 0.59
C ASP A 520 24.72 -18.17 -0.23
N VAL A 521 23.65 -18.47 -0.99
CA VAL A 521 22.83 -17.46 -1.68
C VAL A 521 22.27 -16.44 -0.70
N THR A 522 21.85 -16.86 0.50
CA THR A 522 21.35 -15.96 1.54
C THR A 522 22.45 -15.01 2.05
N VAL A 523 23.66 -15.54 2.24
CA VAL A 523 24.81 -14.72 2.65
C VAL A 523 25.19 -13.72 1.56
N ASP A 524 25.16 -14.13 0.30
CA ASP A 524 25.44 -13.24 -0.82
C ASP A 524 24.34 -12.18 -1.01
N LEU A 525 23.07 -12.50 -0.73
CA LEU A 525 22.00 -11.50 -0.59
C LEU A 525 22.29 -10.48 0.52
N VAL A 526 22.73 -10.92 1.71
CA VAL A 526 23.11 -9.98 2.79
C VAL A 526 24.22 -9.03 2.34
N LYS A 527 25.24 -9.55 1.64
CA LYS A 527 26.33 -8.72 1.09
C LYS A 527 25.86 -7.78 0.00
N HIS A 528 24.93 -8.20 -0.85
CA HIS A 528 24.32 -7.34 -1.84
C HIS A 528 23.55 -6.19 -1.17
N LEU A 529 22.76 -6.46 -0.13
CA LEU A 529 22.06 -5.38 0.58
C LEU A 529 23.02 -4.40 1.27
N LEU A 530 24.17 -4.86 1.78
CA LEU A 530 25.22 -3.98 2.30
C LEU A 530 25.78 -3.02 1.24
N SER A 531 25.76 -3.36 -0.05
CA SER A 531 26.18 -2.45 -1.12
C SER A 531 25.07 -1.50 -1.57
N GLU A 532 23.80 -1.88 -1.41
CA GLU A 532 22.64 -1.10 -1.85
C GLU A 532 22.14 -0.09 -0.80
N TYR A 533 22.33 -0.41 0.48
CA TYR A 533 21.77 0.38 1.59
C TYR A 533 22.84 0.71 2.63
N SER A 534 22.61 1.77 3.39
CA SER A 534 23.44 2.20 4.53
C SER A 534 23.23 1.29 5.75
N ILE A 535 23.55 0.01 5.56
CA ILE A 535 23.51 -1.01 6.59
C ILE A 535 24.87 -1.08 7.28
N ASP A 536 24.85 -1.10 8.61
CA ASP A 536 26.02 -1.21 9.45
C ASP A 536 26.57 -2.65 9.43
N ALA A 537 27.71 -2.84 8.76
CA ALA A 537 28.37 -4.14 8.70
C ALA A 537 28.82 -4.68 10.06
N ASN A 538 28.95 -3.83 11.10
CA ASN A 538 29.27 -4.24 12.47
C ASN A 538 28.04 -4.62 13.30
N ARG A 539 26.83 -4.34 12.79
CA ARG A 539 25.55 -4.64 13.45
C ARG A 539 24.63 -5.48 12.55
N LEU A 540 25.20 -6.58 12.08
CA LEU A 540 24.45 -7.64 11.40
C LEU A 540 24.08 -8.71 12.42
N TYR A 541 22.79 -8.99 12.54
CA TYR A 541 22.26 -10.00 13.44
C TYR A 541 21.56 -11.09 12.66
N ASN A 542 21.66 -12.33 13.10
CA ASN A 542 20.82 -13.40 12.58
C ASN A 542 19.98 -14.03 13.68
N THR A 543 18.79 -14.47 13.29
CA THR A 543 17.88 -15.21 14.15
C THR A 543 17.09 -16.19 13.32
N GLY A 544 16.68 -17.27 13.93
CA GLY A 544 15.87 -18.26 13.24
C GLY A 544 15.27 -19.28 14.17
N GLN A 545 14.21 -19.90 13.70
CA GLN A 545 13.49 -20.93 14.42
C GLN A 545 13.64 -22.29 13.73
N SER A 546 13.85 -23.35 14.51
CA SER A 546 13.99 -24.72 13.96
C SER A 546 15.03 -24.76 12.83
N MET A 547 14.70 -25.28 11.65
CA MET A 547 15.55 -25.27 10.44
C MET A 547 16.25 -23.92 10.20
N GLY A 548 15.55 -22.79 10.38
CA GLY A 548 16.15 -21.47 10.19
C GLY A 548 17.19 -21.11 11.26
N GLY A 549 16.98 -21.57 12.50
CA GLY A 549 17.97 -21.46 13.57
C GLY A 549 19.20 -22.34 13.29
N MET A 550 19.01 -23.53 12.69
CA MET A 550 20.10 -24.41 12.26
C MET A 550 20.92 -23.75 11.14
N ALA A 551 20.25 -23.11 10.18
CA ALA A 551 20.93 -22.35 9.13
C ALA A 551 21.70 -21.15 9.68
N SER A 552 21.17 -20.48 10.73
CA SER A 552 21.87 -19.41 11.42
C SER A 552 23.17 -19.91 12.08
N ILE A 553 23.15 -21.11 12.69
CA ILE A 553 24.36 -21.77 13.20
C ILE A 553 25.34 -22.05 12.06
N ALA A 554 24.89 -22.66 10.97
CA ALA A 554 25.74 -23.00 9.83
C ALA A 554 26.41 -21.76 9.20
N MET A 555 25.67 -20.64 9.06
CA MET A 555 26.24 -19.38 8.60
C MET A 555 27.30 -18.84 9.55
N ASN A 556 27.08 -18.90 10.87
CA ASN A 556 28.10 -18.48 11.84
C ASN A 556 29.35 -19.36 11.83
N ILE A 557 29.23 -20.64 11.46
CA ILE A 557 30.40 -21.54 11.33
C ILE A 557 31.17 -21.21 10.05
N LYS A 558 30.47 -21.06 8.92
CA LYS A 558 31.11 -20.86 7.60
C LYS A 558 31.59 -19.43 7.39
N TYR A 559 30.90 -18.45 7.94
CA TYR A 559 31.18 -17.02 7.83
C TYR A 559 31.29 -16.40 9.23
N PRO A 560 32.33 -16.75 10.02
CA PRO A 560 32.42 -16.40 11.42
C PRO A 560 32.39 -14.89 11.66
N ASP A 561 32.90 -14.06 10.77
CA ASP A 561 32.96 -12.61 10.98
C ASP A 561 31.76 -11.84 10.41
N LEU A 562 30.73 -12.54 9.94
CA LEU A 562 29.59 -11.90 9.30
C LEU A 562 28.65 -11.28 10.33
N PHE A 563 28.19 -12.06 11.33
CA PHE A 563 27.21 -11.62 12.31
C PHE A 563 27.86 -11.24 13.65
N ALA A 564 27.37 -10.14 14.22
CA ALA A 564 27.75 -9.64 15.54
C ALA A 564 27.19 -10.52 16.67
N ALA A 565 25.95 -10.99 16.50
CA ALA A 565 25.28 -11.84 17.48
C ALA A 565 24.15 -12.66 16.84
N SER A 566 23.75 -13.72 17.56
CA SER A 566 22.71 -14.65 17.11
C SER A 566 21.67 -14.94 18.16
N TYR A 567 20.40 -14.91 17.75
CA TYR A 567 19.27 -15.40 18.54
C TYR A 567 18.76 -16.73 17.97
N LEU A 568 19.00 -17.82 18.71
CA LEU A 568 18.77 -19.18 18.26
C LEU A 568 17.56 -19.78 18.98
N VAL A 569 16.52 -20.13 18.22
CA VAL A 569 15.22 -20.56 18.77
C VAL A 569 14.89 -21.98 18.31
N ALA A 570 14.74 -22.91 19.25
CA ALA A 570 14.33 -24.30 18.99
C ALA A 570 15.12 -24.99 17.86
N CYS A 571 16.43 -24.81 17.80
CA CYS A 571 17.28 -25.45 16.78
C CYS A 571 18.34 -26.34 17.42
N GLN A 572 19.10 -27.06 16.59
CA GLN A 572 20.21 -27.92 16.99
C GLN A 572 21.25 -27.99 15.88
N TRP A 573 22.41 -28.55 16.18
CA TRP A 573 23.50 -28.80 15.24
C TRP A 573 24.46 -29.83 15.84
N GLY A 574 25.41 -30.33 15.04
CA GLY A 574 26.47 -31.20 15.51
C GLY A 574 27.35 -30.49 16.57
N PRO A 575 27.42 -30.96 17.83
CA PRO A 575 28.10 -30.24 18.91
C PRO A 575 29.57 -29.93 18.61
N LYS A 576 30.31 -30.87 18.03
CA LYS A 576 31.72 -30.66 17.65
C LYS A 576 31.90 -29.66 16.51
N MET A 577 30.88 -29.45 15.68
CA MET A 577 30.95 -28.53 14.54
C MET A 577 30.75 -27.08 14.95
N VAL A 578 30.15 -26.82 16.11
CA VAL A 578 29.86 -25.44 16.57
C VAL A 578 31.03 -24.77 17.28
N VAL A 579 32.15 -25.47 17.50
CA VAL A 579 33.34 -24.94 18.20
C VAL A 579 33.79 -23.55 17.70
N PRO A 580 33.75 -23.21 16.39
CA PRO A 580 34.07 -21.86 15.91
C PRO A 580 33.21 -20.74 16.52
N MET A 581 32.06 -21.07 17.12
CA MET A 581 31.15 -20.12 17.75
C MET A 581 31.41 -19.90 19.25
N ALA A 582 32.46 -20.47 19.84
CA ALA A 582 32.70 -20.39 21.30
C ALA A 582 32.81 -18.95 21.84
N ASN A 583 33.30 -18.02 21.02
CA ASN A 583 33.45 -16.61 21.39
C ASN A 583 32.30 -15.73 20.89
N LYS A 584 31.24 -16.31 20.32
CA LYS A 584 30.12 -15.54 19.77
C LYS A 584 29.11 -15.16 20.87
N PRO A 585 28.53 -13.94 20.81
CA PRO A 585 27.38 -13.59 21.62
C PRO A 585 26.15 -14.38 21.14
N LEU A 586 25.69 -15.32 21.96
CA LEU A 586 24.56 -16.18 21.62
C LEU A 586 23.44 -16.06 22.66
N TRP A 587 22.22 -15.88 22.18
CA TRP A 587 21.02 -16.11 22.97
C TRP A 587 20.32 -17.36 22.44
N ILE A 588 20.03 -18.31 23.32
CA ILE A 588 19.44 -19.60 22.98
C ILE A 588 18.17 -19.78 23.79
N VAL A 589 17.06 -20.08 23.12
CA VAL A 589 15.79 -20.44 23.77
C VAL A 589 15.28 -21.76 23.20
N VAL A 590 14.92 -22.68 24.08
CA VAL A 590 14.30 -23.98 23.76
C VAL A 590 13.17 -24.28 24.76
N SER A 591 12.36 -25.29 24.48
CA SER A 591 11.36 -25.80 25.43
C SER A 591 11.81 -27.14 26.01
N GLU A 592 11.49 -27.40 27.27
CA GLU A 592 11.86 -28.62 27.99
C GLU A 592 11.34 -29.90 27.31
N GLY A 593 10.11 -29.86 26.79
CA GLY A 593 9.51 -30.99 26.07
C GLY A 593 9.90 -31.10 24.58
N ASP A 594 10.84 -30.27 24.11
CA ASP A 594 11.40 -30.40 22.75
C ASP A 594 12.40 -31.55 22.69
N THR A 595 12.00 -32.67 22.07
CA THR A 595 12.82 -33.89 22.01
C THR A 595 14.05 -33.82 21.11
N LYS A 596 14.24 -32.72 20.37
CA LYS A 596 15.40 -32.50 19.50
C LYS A 596 16.22 -31.29 19.94
N ALA A 597 15.63 -30.10 19.93
CA ALA A 597 16.39 -28.88 20.16
C ALA A 597 16.94 -28.80 21.59
N LYS A 598 16.19 -29.26 22.59
CA LYS A 598 16.65 -29.25 23.99
C LYS A 598 17.91 -30.10 24.20
N PRO A 599 17.91 -31.42 23.92
CA PRO A 599 19.13 -32.22 24.07
C PRO A 599 20.25 -31.78 23.13
N GLY A 600 19.92 -31.31 21.93
CA GLY A 600 20.91 -30.75 20.99
C GLY A 600 21.63 -29.51 21.54
N MET A 601 20.87 -28.55 22.09
CA MET A 601 21.43 -27.33 22.68
C MET A 601 22.15 -27.57 24.01
N ASP A 602 21.73 -28.55 24.80
CA ASP A 602 22.50 -29.00 25.97
C ASP A 602 23.89 -29.49 25.54
N ALA A 603 23.95 -30.33 24.51
CA ALA A 603 25.22 -30.86 23.99
C ALA A 603 26.09 -29.75 23.36
N ILE A 604 25.49 -28.83 22.59
CA ILE A 604 26.17 -27.67 22.00
C ILE A 604 26.79 -26.80 23.10
N THR A 605 25.99 -26.37 24.08
CA THR A 605 26.49 -25.46 25.12
C THR A 605 27.52 -26.12 26.02
N ALA A 606 27.40 -27.44 26.26
CA ALA A 606 28.42 -28.21 26.95
C ALA A 606 29.73 -28.29 26.15
N GLU A 607 29.68 -28.45 24.84
CA GLU A 607 30.87 -28.45 23.98
C GLU A 607 31.53 -27.07 23.94
N LEU A 608 30.75 -25.99 23.73
CA LEU A 608 31.29 -24.63 23.70
C LEU A 608 31.98 -24.24 25.01
N LYS A 609 31.48 -24.70 26.17
CA LYS A 609 32.15 -24.51 27.47
C LYS A 609 33.55 -25.11 27.52
N LYS A 610 33.76 -26.30 26.93
CA LYS A 610 35.10 -26.92 26.85
C LYS A 610 36.08 -26.07 26.05
N HIS A 611 35.55 -25.20 25.18
CA HIS A 611 36.31 -24.31 24.31
C HIS A 611 36.26 -22.84 24.79
N GLY A 612 35.99 -22.60 26.07
CA GLY A 612 36.14 -21.28 26.71
C GLY A 612 34.89 -20.41 26.74
N ALA A 613 33.75 -20.87 26.20
CA ALA A 613 32.51 -20.12 26.30
C ALA A 613 31.97 -20.08 27.74
N THR A 614 31.43 -18.94 28.16
CA THR A 614 30.70 -18.82 29.43
C THR A 614 29.20 -18.88 29.17
N VAL A 615 28.46 -19.65 29.98
CA VAL A 615 27.02 -19.89 29.74
C VAL A 615 26.22 -19.59 31.00
N ALA A 616 25.28 -18.66 30.90
CA ALA A 616 24.22 -18.48 31.88
C ALA A 616 23.03 -19.37 31.52
N ASN A 617 22.58 -20.19 32.45
CA ASN A 617 21.38 -21.02 32.30
C ASN A 617 20.19 -20.41 33.06
N ALA A 618 18.99 -20.57 32.52
CA ALA A 618 17.75 -20.27 33.24
C ALA A 618 16.58 -21.13 32.76
N THR A 619 15.54 -21.23 33.60
CA THR A 619 14.29 -21.93 33.27
C THR A 619 13.10 -21.02 33.55
N TRP A 620 12.23 -20.82 32.57
CA TRP A 620 11.17 -19.82 32.60
C TRP A 620 9.80 -20.40 32.26
N ASN A 621 8.73 -19.74 32.70
CA ASN A 621 7.38 -20.03 32.20
C ASN A 621 7.12 -19.16 30.96
N ALA A 622 6.99 -19.75 29.77
CA ALA A 622 6.81 -19.00 28.52
C ALA A 622 5.52 -18.15 28.50
N GLN A 623 4.50 -18.55 29.27
CA GLN A 623 3.23 -17.85 29.39
C GLN A 623 3.21 -16.80 30.52
N ALA A 624 4.33 -16.60 31.21
CA ALA A 624 4.42 -15.51 32.17
C ALA A 624 4.18 -14.15 31.47
N PRO A 625 3.66 -13.14 32.20
CA PRO A 625 3.52 -11.79 31.64
C PRO A 625 4.85 -11.31 31.03
N THR A 626 4.78 -10.59 29.90
CA THR A 626 5.98 -10.14 29.16
C THR A 626 6.97 -9.38 30.03
N ALA A 627 6.48 -8.51 30.93
CA ALA A 627 7.33 -7.79 31.89
C ALA A 627 8.12 -8.72 32.84
N THR A 628 7.58 -9.89 33.17
CA THR A 628 8.28 -10.91 33.98
C THR A 628 9.39 -11.58 33.16
N LEU A 629 9.09 -11.96 31.91
CA LEU A 629 10.09 -12.53 31.00
C LEU A 629 11.22 -11.54 30.70
N ASP A 630 10.89 -10.26 30.52
CA ASP A 630 11.89 -9.20 30.31
C ASP A 630 12.81 -9.05 31.51
N LYS A 631 12.25 -9.02 32.74
CA LYS A 631 13.07 -8.99 33.96
C LYS A 631 14.01 -10.19 34.04
N GLN A 632 13.50 -11.40 33.75
CA GLN A 632 14.31 -12.62 33.76
C GLN A 632 15.44 -12.59 32.72
N ALA A 633 15.18 -12.05 31.53
CA ALA A 633 16.20 -11.85 30.50
C ALA A 633 17.25 -10.83 30.95
N ILE A 634 16.85 -9.70 31.57
CA ILE A 634 17.77 -8.71 32.14
C ILE A 634 18.66 -9.33 33.22
N ASP A 635 18.10 -10.12 34.12
CA ASP A 635 18.86 -10.83 35.17
C ASP A 635 19.89 -11.79 34.56
N MET A 636 19.61 -12.41 33.40
CA MET A 636 20.59 -13.21 32.67
C MET A 636 21.68 -12.36 32.01
N MET A 637 21.35 -11.18 31.47
CA MET A 637 22.32 -10.26 30.90
C MET A 637 23.35 -9.80 31.93
N ASN A 638 22.90 -9.50 33.15
CA ASN A 638 23.75 -9.02 34.25
C ASN A 638 24.80 -10.05 34.71
N LYS A 639 24.71 -11.31 34.27
CA LYS A 639 25.71 -12.35 34.57
C LYS A 639 26.98 -12.23 33.71
N GLY A 640 26.99 -11.37 32.69
CA GLY A 640 28.19 -11.09 31.87
C GLY A 640 28.69 -12.28 31.04
N THR A 641 27.86 -13.29 30.78
CA THR A 641 28.24 -14.48 30.02
C THR A 641 28.09 -14.28 28.51
N SER A 642 28.98 -14.92 27.73
CA SER A 642 28.95 -14.88 26.26
C SER A 642 27.70 -15.57 25.70
N ILE A 643 27.24 -16.63 26.35
CA ILE A 643 26.04 -17.39 25.97
C ILE A 643 24.97 -17.28 27.06
N LYS A 644 23.73 -17.05 26.64
CA LYS A 644 22.54 -17.03 27.48
C LYS A 644 21.61 -18.12 27.00
N TYR A 645 21.43 -19.16 27.81
CA TYR A 645 20.65 -20.34 27.47
C TYR A 645 19.43 -20.46 28.39
N ALA A 646 18.25 -20.17 27.84
CA ALA A 646 16.99 -20.24 28.56
C ALA A 646 16.13 -21.40 28.07
N VAL A 647 15.47 -22.06 29.01
CA VAL A 647 14.59 -23.21 28.77
C VAL A 647 13.19 -22.86 29.25
N PHE A 648 12.20 -22.90 28.37
CA PHE A 648 10.80 -22.82 28.78
C PHE A 648 10.34 -24.14 29.40
N LYS A 649 9.65 -24.07 30.54
CA LYS A 649 9.07 -25.24 31.23
C LYS A 649 8.01 -25.90 30.35
N GLY A 650 8.05 -27.22 30.27
CA GLY A 650 7.14 -28.00 29.42
C GLY A 650 7.24 -27.64 27.93
N GLY A 651 6.09 -27.53 27.26
CA GLY A 651 6.00 -27.17 25.85
C GLY A 651 6.45 -28.27 24.88
N ASN A 652 6.32 -28.01 23.59
CA ASN A 652 6.83 -28.84 22.50
C ASN A 652 7.82 -28.03 21.65
N HIS A 653 8.27 -28.57 20.52
CA HIS A 653 9.19 -27.89 19.61
C HIS A 653 8.71 -26.47 19.21
N ARG A 654 7.45 -26.35 18.77
CA ARG A 654 6.87 -25.08 18.29
C ARG A 654 6.58 -24.09 19.41
N TYR A 655 6.21 -24.60 20.58
CA TYR A 655 5.95 -23.80 21.77
C TYR A 655 7.04 -22.76 22.03
N THR A 656 8.29 -23.10 21.74
CA THR A 656 9.42 -22.19 21.89
C THR A 656 9.24 -20.87 21.14
N TRP A 657 9.06 -20.88 19.82
CA TRP A 657 9.01 -19.64 19.03
C TRP A 657 7.69 -18.90 19.14
N GLN A 658 6.63 -19.58 19.63
CA GLN A 658 5.38 -18.92 19.95
C GLN A 658 5.55 -17.81 21.00
N TYR A 659 6.54 -17.94 21.89
CA TYR A 659 6.79 -16.97 22.96
C TYR A 659 8.16 -16.29 22.87
N ALA A 660 9.19 -16.96 22.37
CA ALA A 660 10.58 -16.48 22.39
C ALA A 660 10.75 -15.08 21.79
N TYR A 661 10.10 -14.80 20.66
CA TYR A 661 10.20 -13.51 19.99
C TYR A 661 9.43 -12.37 20.68
N SER A 662 8.56 -12.69 21.64
CA SER A 662 7.77 -11.68 22.38
C SER A 662 8.53 -11.00 23.53
N ILE A 663 9.75 -11.46 23.85
CA ILE A 663 10.54 -10.95 24.97
C ILE A 663 11.37 -9.74 24.50
N ASP A 664 10.91 -8.53 24.83
CA ASP A 664 11.50 -7.26 24.39
C ASP A 664 12.97 -7.14 24.83
N ALA A 665 13.31 -7.59 26.04
CA ALA A 665 14.67 -7.52 26.57
C ALA A 665 15.70 -8.35 25.78
N ILE A 666 15.29 -9.47 25.16
CA ILE A 666 16.17 -10.26 24.29
C ILE A 666 16.41 -9.53 22.97
N ARG A 667 15.37 -8.87 22.44
CA ARG A 667 15.47 -8.07 21.22
C ARG A 667 16.36 -6.85 21.46
N ASP A 668 16.14 -6.14 22.57
CA ASP A 668 16.97 -5.02 23.02
C ASP A 668 18.43 -5.47 23.18
N TRP A 669 18.69 -6.64 23.79
CA TRP A 669 20.04 -7.21 23.90
C TRP A 669 20.72 -7.37 22.55
N LEU A 670 20.02 -7.90 21.54
CA LEU A 670 20.59 -8.15 20.22
C LEU A 670 21.17 -6.85 19.61
N PHE A 671 20.44 -5.74 19.73
CA PHE A 671 20.87 -4.41 19.25
C PHE A 671 22.00 -3.76 20.04
N THR A 672 22.36 -4.29 21.23
CA THR A 672 23.55 -3.85 21.96
C THR A 672 24.84 -4.49 21.47
N GLN A 673 24.76 -5.53 20.63
CA GLN A 673 25.93 -6.29 20.19
C GLN A 673 26.58 -5.64 18.95
N GLN A 674 27.92 -5.69 18.90
CA GLN A 674 28.75 -5.22 17.79
C GLN A 674 29.95 -6.16 17.61
N LYS A 675 30.50 -6.25 16.39
CA LYS A 675 31.67 -7.09 16.08
C LYS A 675 32.98 -6.61 16.70
#